data_AF-A0A956KZS9-F1
#
_entry.id   AF-A0A956KZS9-F1
#
_cell.length_a   1.000
_cell.length_b   1.000
_cell.length_c   1.000
_cell.angle_alpha   90.00
_cell.angle_beta   90.00
_cell.angle_gamma   90.00
#
_symmetry.space_group_name_H-M   'P 1'
#
loop_
_entity.id
_entity.type
_entity.pdbx_description
1 polymer ?
#
loop_
_entity_poly.entity_id
_entity_poly.type
_entity_poly.pdbx_seq_one_letter_code
_entity_poly.pdbx_strand_id
1 'polypeptide(L)'
;MQSKARRGGLTLGVLTASLLLGGCYVGGARHADEGEDDDGGEDGSRAAGRLVGPQTCVDTDKFFKENIWAPVLSKKCIGCHNPTGQAANTDLVLQMSDYPGYLEVNQQTMANVARLEIDGMPLLLAKPAALVEHGGGLQMPEGSEEYDMLAEMIERFGAPSHCKDDADINRFFDGLVDLDEEQTLRKATFLLASRMPTAEELDAVRGAGIDALDPVLDAVLHEDPFYGRIKEIVNDMLHTDAYRIGDDAVDTVDEDMFPDAFWFDAIEDTDVKNQMRALTNEAIAREPLEIVEYVLRNDKPFTEVFTGDYTIINPYSARSYGVPASEFADYDDASEKIPWSFEEIPQAGLLTTSVFLNRYPTTPTNRNRARSRFFYKFFLATDVMRLAARPLDATQIQSHNPTLNVAACTVCHANIDGPAGAFMNWDEQGRYRPMTGWFGDMIPPGFGDEELPYEDYPRAVQWLAEKMTHDSKFSLAMVHLVYTGLTGQEPLEEPMELEDVDYLARIRAFEAQDYVFKKIAEKFATSNYDLRVVFKEVVKSHYFRAVDTEETLDDQRFMELADMGTARLLPPEGLNRRLVATLGMPWIKNGVEVLNSGDYYKFFYGGIDSVSVTDRLTDMNGVMANVVERMSNEMACTATALDFTRPATERLLFPEVELTDLPGAAGAEDAIRANLVHLYQHLLGQRLDADDPEVDRAYGILTDVWQDGQAGLMLEESPYPVALPGPCRADDESIPTESQIIDDPDYTVRAWMAVVTYMLGDYRYLYE
;
A
#
# COMPACT_ATOMS: atom_id res chain seq x y z
N MET A 1 1.04 -40.43 37.83
CA MET A 1 0.81 -40.50 39.29
C MET A 1 1.61 -39.38 39.94
N GLN A 2 0.93 -38.44 40.62
CA GLN A 2 1.44 -37.34 41.47
C GLN A 2 2.27 -36.23 40.77
N SER A 3 2.10 -34.92 41.00
CA SER A 3 1.13 -34.16 41.80
C SER A 3 1.07 -32.70 41.31
N LYS A 4 -0.12 -32.10 41.42
CA LYS A 4 -0.48 -30.70 41.15
C LYS A 4 0.27 -29.70 42.06
N ALA A 5 0.58 -28.51 41.52
CA ALA A 5 0.78 -27.29 42.30
C ALA A 5 0.03 -26.11 41.65
N ARG A 6 -0.71 -25.37 42.48
CA ARG A 6 -1.55 -24.20 42.19
C ARG A 6 -0.73 -22.90 42.22
N ARG A 7 -1.01 -21.97 41.30
CA ARG A 7 -1.03 -20.50 41.44
C ARG A 7 -2.04 -20.03 40.37
N GLY A 8 -3.04 -19.16 40.57
CA GLY A 8 -3.21 -18.03 41.48
C GLY A 8 -3.57 -16.83 40.60
N GLY A 9 -4.78 -16.83 40.00
CA GLY A 9 -5.24 -15.79 39.08
C GLY A 9 -5.99 -14.68 39.81
N LEU A 10 -5.59 -13.43 39.59
CA LEU A 10 -6.34 -12.22 39.93
C LEU A 10 -7.16 -11.82 38.69
N THR A 11 -8.48 -11.82 38.82
CA THR A 11 -9.44 -11.26 37.86
C THR A 11 -9.87 -9.88 38.36
N LEU A 12 -9.64 -8.84 37.56
CA LEU A 12 -10.19 -7.50 37.78
C LEU A 12 -11.47 -7.38 36.95
N GLY A 13 -12.60 -7.16 37.62
CA GLY A 13 -13.93 -7.10 37.00
C GLY A 13 -14.22 -5.75 36.36
N VAL A 14 -14.73 -5.79 35.12
CA VAL A 14 -15.37 -4.67 34.43
C VAL A 14 -16.88 -4.79 34.65
N LEU A 15 -17.49 -3.74 35.20
CA LEU A 15 -18.93 -3.61 35.42
C LEU A 15 -19.61 -3.22 34.11
N THR A 16 -20.39 -4.13 33.54
CA THR A 16 -21.41 -3.88 32.54
C THR A 16 -22.73 -3.53 33.22
N ALA A 17 -23.33 -2.39 32.86
CA ALA A 17 -24.69 -2.03 33.22
C ALA A 17 -25.57 -2.10 31.97
N SER A 18 -26.37 -3.16 31.87
CA SER A 18 -27.50 -3.27 30.95
C SER A 18 -28.78 -2.91 31.71
N LEU A 19 -29.65 -2.10 31.12
CA LEU A 19 -31.03 -1.94 31.58
C LEU A 19 -31.98 -1.94 30.38
N LEU A 20 -33.01 -2.75 30.56
CA LEU A 20 -33.96 -3.30 29.59
C LEU A 20 -35.11 -2.35 29.23
N LEU A 21 -35.49 -2.42 27.95
CA LEU A 21 -36.82 -2.45 27.35
C LEU A 21 -38.09 -2.31 28.23
N GLY A 22 -39.00 -1.46 27.75
CA GLY A 22 -40.46 -1.48 27.92
C GLY A 22 -41.02 -0.18 27.34
N GLY A 23 -42.08 -0.10 26.55
CA GLY A 23 -43.12 -1.02 26.11
C GLY A 23 -44.15 -0.17 25.34
N CYS A 24 -44.90 -0.84 24.46
CA CYS A 24 -45.76 -0.28 23.43
C CYS A 24 -47.07 0.41 23.89
N TYR A 25 -47.53 1.36 23.04
CA TYR A 25 -48.89 1.57 22.49
C TYR A 25 -50.06 2.28 23.26
N VAL A 26 -50.85 2.98 22.42
CA VAL A 26 -52.22 3.56 22.53
C VAL A 26 -52.33 4.90 23.27
N GLY A 27 -52.92 5.99 22.77
CA GLY A 27 -53.80 6.26 21.61
C GLY A 27 -54.96 7.18 22.05
N GLY A 28 -55.43 8.09 21.18
CA GLY A 28 -56.83 8.59 21.24
C GLY A 28 -57.09 10.10 21.33
N ALA A 29 -57.22 10.73 20.14
CA ALA A 29 -58.30 11.63 19.67
C ALA A 29 -58.75 12.87 20.47
N ARG A 30 -58.87 14.00 19.74
CA ARG A 30 -60.14 14.75 19.56
C ARG A 30 -60.09 15.76 18.41
N HIS A 31 -61.12 15.68 17.57
CA HIS A 31 -61.54 16.60 16.50
C HIS A 31 -61.96 17.99 16.99
N ALA A 32 -61.84 19.00 16.11
CA ALA A 32 -62.95 19.88 15.75
C ALA A 32 -62.74 20.43 14.33
N ASP A 33 -63.84 20.45 13.59
CA ASP A 33 -64.05 20.72 12.17
C ASP A 33 -64.87 22.02 12.04
N GLU A 34 -64.87 22.63 10.85
CA GLU A 34 -65.81 23.64 10.27
C GLU A 34 -65.06 24.37 9.12
N GLY A 35 -65.50 24.42 7.85
CA GLY A 35 -66.66 23.86 7.17
C GLY A 35 -66.71 24.30 5.68
N GLU A 36 -67.52 23.55 4.90
CA GLU A 36 -68.34 23.88 3.70
C GLU A 36 -67.70 24.61 2.48
N ASP A 37 -68.10 24.43 1.23
CA ASP A 37 -68.85 23.48 0.37
C ASP A 37 -68.90 24.20 -1.01
N ASP A 38 -68.74 23.51 -2.15
CA ASP A 38 -69.68 23.57 -3.29
C ASP A 38 -69.25 22.64 -4.46
N ASP A 39 -70.26 22.03 -5.06
CA ASP A 39 -70.26 20.89 -5.96
C ASP A 39 -70.03 21.22 -7.45
N GLY A 40 -69.64 20.19 -8.23
CA GLY A 40 -70.20 20.02 -9.58
C GLY A 40 -69.34 19.28 -10.61
N GLY A 41 -69.75 18.06 -10.98
CA GLY A 41 -69.71 17.59 -12.37
C GLY A 41 -69.00 16.27 -12.68
N GLU A 42 -69.78 15.23 -13.00
CA GLU A 42 -69.37 13.87 -13.37
C GLU A 42 -68.79 13.69 -14.80
N ASP A 43 -68.02 12.60 -14.93
CA ASP A 43 -67.89 11.64 -16.04
C ASP A 43 -66.94 11.91 -17.24
N GLY A 44 -66.22 10.85 -17.64
CA GLY A 44 -65.71 10.71 -19.01
C GLY A 44 -64.23 10.36 -19.25
N SER A 45 -63.87 9.09 -19.04
CA SER A 45 -62.93 8.27 -19.83
C SER A 45 -61.46 8.70 -20.08
N ARG A 46 -60.57 7.76 -19.69
CA ARG A 46 -59.16 7.56 -20.06
C ARG A 46 -58.75 8.01 -21.48
N ALA A 47 -57.69 8.82 -21.54
CA ALA A 47 -56.72 8.82 -22.64
C ALA A 47 -55.32 9.15 -22.10
N ALA A 48 -54.32 8.46 -22.65
CA ALA A 48 -52.92 8.38 -22.23
C ALA A 48 -52.25 9.72 -21.88
N GLY A 49 -51.74 9.81 -20.66
CA GLY A 49 -50.89 10.90 -20.16
C GLY A 49 -49.46 10.42 -19.98
N ARG A 50 -48.62 10.77 -20.95
CA ARG A 50 -47.17 10.67 -20.98
C ARG A 50 -46.57 11.34 -19.73
N LEU A 51 -45.89 10.59 -18.87
CA LEU A 51 -45.04 11.14 -17.81
C LEU A 51 -43.62 11.28 -18.36
N VAL A 52 -43.25 12.48 -18.81
CA VAL A 52 -41.86 12.85 -19.09
C VAL A 52 -41.59 14.18 -18.39
N GLY A 53 -40.89 14.12 -17.25
CA GLY A 53 -40.04 15.21 -16.76
C GLY A 53 -38.67 15.14 -17.44
N PRO A 54 -37.77 16.13 -17.25
CA PRO A 54 -36.47 16.15 -17.91
C PRO A 54 -35.69 14.89 -17.51
N GLN A 55 -35.42 14.01 -18.48
CA GLN A 55 -34.64 12.80 -18.25
C GLN A 55 -33.21 13.21 -17.87
N THR A 56 -32.84 12.94 -16.62
CA THR A 56 -31.43 12.81 -16.25
C THR A 56 -30.86 11.65 -17.06
N CYS A 57 -29.86 11.94 -17.90
CA CYS A 57 -29.10 10.90 -18.60
C CYS A 57 -28.47 9.98 -17.53
N VAL A 58 -28.74 8.69 -17.58
CA VAL A 58 -28.10 7.68 -16.71
C VAL A 58 -27.22 6.80 -17.59
N ASP A 59 -25.93 6.69 -17.27
CA ASP A 59 -25.01 5.80 -17.98
C ASP A 59 -25.53 4.38 -18.00
N THR A 60 -25.23 3.68 -19.10
CA THR A 60 -25.53 2.26 -19.22
C THR A 60 -24.82 1.46 -18.11
N ASP A 61 -23.59 1.84 -17.77
CA ASP A 61 -22.80 1.19 -16.72
C ASP A 61 -23.37 1.49 -15.33
N LYS A 62 -23.76 2.74 -15.07
CA LYS A 62 -24.41 3.12 -13.81
C LYS A 62 -25.75 2.41 -13.63
N PHE A 63 -26.58 2.41 -14.66
CA PHE A 63 -27.86 1.70 -14.66
C PHE A 63 -27.65 0.20 -14.47
N PHE A 64 -26.62 -0.38 -15.11
CA PHE A 64 -26.26 -1.77 -14.87
C PHE A 64 -25.92 -2.00 -13.39
N LYS A 65 -25.02 -1.22 -12.80
CA LYS A 65 -24.60 -1.41 -11.40
C LYS A 65 -25.75 -1.23 -10.40
N GLU A 66 -26.46 -0.10 -10.50
CA GLU A 66 -27.46 0.31 -9.50
C GLU A 66 -28.83 -0.35 -9.69
N ASN A 67 -29.26 -0.54 -10.94
CA ASN A 67 -30.62 -0.98 -11.27
C ASN A 67 -30.71 -2.44 -11.75
N ILE A 68 -29.59 -3.08 -12.10
CA ILE A 68 -29.59 -4.45 -12.62
C ILE A 68 -28.77 -5.39 -11.75
N TRP A 69 -27.51 -5.06 -11.50
CA TRP A 69 -26.60 -5.90 -10.75
C TRP A 69 -27.08 -6.07 -9.30
N ALA A 70 -27.15 -4.97 -8.54
CA ALA A 70 -27.51 -5.00 -7.13
C ALA A 70 -28.93 -5.54 -6.85
N PRO A 71 -29.99 -5.14 -7.58
CA PRO A 71 -31.35 -5.60 -7.29
C PRO A 71 -31.75 -6.91 -7.98
N VAL A 72 -31.20 -7.23 -9.15
CA VAL A 72 -31.66 -8.37 -9.98
C VAL A 72 -30.62 -9.48 -10.06
N LEU A 73 -29.47 -9.22 -10.69
CA LEU A 73 -28.52 -10.28 -11.03
C LEU A 73 -27.87 -10.88 -9.78
N SER A 74 -27.41 -10.06 -8.84
CA SER A 74 -26.72 -10.51 -7.62
C SER A 74 -27.66 -11.26 -6.67
N LYS A 75 -28.97 -10.98 -6.73
CA LYS A 75 -29.98 -11.58 -5.83
C LYS A 75 -30.68 -12.80 -6.41
N LYS A 76 -30.98 -12.80 -7.72
CA LYS A 76 -31.83 -13.82 -8.35
C LYS A 76 -31.11 -14.71 -9.36
N CYS A 77 -30.09 -14.19 -10.05
CA CYS A 77 -29.46 -14.90 -11.17
C CYS A 77 -28.14 -15.57 -10.77
N ILE A 78 -27.25 -14.84 -10.09
CA ILE A 78 -25.87 -15.27 -9.80
C ILE A 78 -25.81 -16.56 -8.99
N GLY A 79 -26.84 -16.88 -8.18
CA GLY A 79 -26.89 -18.12 -7.41
C GLY A 79 -26.81 -19.39 -8.29
N CYS A 80 -27.33 -19.33 -9.52
CA CYS A 80 -27.24 -20.41 -10.50
C CYS A 80 -26.31 -20.08 -11.68
N HIS A 81 -26.25 -18.81 -12.09
CA HIS A 81 -25.48 -18.29 -13.22
C HIS A 81 -24.12 -17.76 -12.77
N ASN A 82 -23.29 -18.66 -12.27
CA ASN A 82 -21.87 -18.41 -11.96
C ASN A 82 -21.06 -19.60 -12.48
N PRO A 83 -19.71 -19.56 -12.49
CA PRO A 83 -18.86 -20.60 -13.09
C PRO A 83 -19.11 -22.02 -12.56
N THR A 84 -19.89 -22.13 -11.49
CA THR A 84 -20.04 -23.35 -10.69
C THR A 84 -21.49 -23.67 -10.36
N GLY A 85 -22.41 -22.74 -10.60
CA GLY A 85 -23.82 -22.90 -10.35
C GLY A 85 -24.46 -23.86 -11.35
N GLN A 86 -25.72 -24.21 -11.11
CA GLN A 86 -26.46 -25.16 -11.96
C GLN A 86 -26.57 -24.72 -13.43
N ALA A 87 -26.35 -23.42 -13.70
CA ALA A 87 -26.36 -22.82 -15.03
C ALA A 87 -24.95 -22.45 -15.55
N ALA A 88 -23.88 -23.05 -15.01
CA ALA A 88 -22.50 -22.80 -15.41
C ALA A 88 -22.20 -23.09 -16.91
N ASN A 89 -23.01 -23.93 -17.55
CA ASN A 89 -22.88 -24.26 -18.98
C ASN A 89 -23.73 -23.36 -19.89
N THR A 90 -24.30 -22.28 -19.36
CA THR A 90 -25.09 -21.32 -20.15
C THR A 90 -24.22 -20.15 -20.60
N ASP A 91 -24.70 -19.36 -21.56
CA ASP A 91 -23.98 -18.15 -22.02
C ASP A 91 -23.99 -17.02 -20.96
N LEU A 92 -24.82 -17.14 -19.91
CA LEU A 92 -24.87 -16.19 -18.79
C LEU A 92 -24.09 -16.79 -17.61
N VAL A 93 -22.80 -16.53 -17.53
CA VAL A 93 -21.93 -16.92 -16.40
C VAL A 93 -21.37 -15.65 -15.75
N LEU A 94 -21.87 -15.30 -14.57
CA LEU A 94 -21.51 -14.08 -13.86
C LEU A 94 -20.34 -14.35 -12.88
N GLN A 95 -19.35 -13.48 -12.91
CA GLN A 95 -18.27 -13.38 -11.94
C GLN A 95 -18.78 -12.83 -10.61
N MET A 96 -18.16 -13.26 -9.51
CA MET A 96 -18.49 -12.81 -8.17
C MET A 96 -17.92 -11.41 -7.91
N SER A 97 -18.45 -10.70 -6.91
CA SER A 97 -18.01 -9.34 -6.55
C SER A 97 -16.56 -9.23 -6.11
N ASP A 98 -15.92 -10.37 -5.88
CA ASP A 98 -14.58 -10.47 -5.33
C ASP A 98 -13.49 -10.52 -6.43
N TYR A 99 -13.87 -10.48 -7.71
CA TYR A 99 -12.91 -10.31 -8.84
C TYR A 99 -12.78 -8.83 -9.21
N PRO A 100 -11.55 -8.30 -9.39
CA PRO A 100 -11.38 -6.97 -9.95
C PRO A 100 -12.01 -6.87 -11.35
N GLY A 101 -12.81 -5.82 -11.57
CA GLY A 101 -13.50 -5.60 -12.84
C GLY A 101 -14.68 -6.55 -13.12
N TYR A 102 -15.18 -7.25 -12.10
CA TYR A 102 -16.27 -8.23 -12.28
C TYR A 102 -17.55 -7.59 -12.84
N LEU A 103 -17.83 -6.32 -12.50
CA LEU A 103 -19.00 -5.61 -12.99
C LEU A 103 -18.91 -5.41 -14.50
N GLU A 104 -17.75 -4.99 -15.01
CA GLU A 104 -17.50 -4.82 -16.44
C GLU A 104 -17.62 -6.15 -17.18
N VAL A 105 -17.02 -7.22 -16.62
CA VAL A 105 -17.15 -8.56 -17.19
C VAL A 105 -18.61 -9.02 -17.18
N ASN A 106 -19.33 -8.82 -16.08
CA ASN A 106 -20.72 -9.25 -15.95
C ASN A 106 -21.67 -8.46 -16.82
N GLN A 107 -21.42 -7.16 -16.95
CA GLN A 107 -22.14 -6.31 -17.87
C GLN A 107 -21.91 -6.77 -19.30
N GLN A 108 -20.67 -7.08 -19.68
CA GLN A 108 -20.34 -7.59 -21.01
C GLN A 108 -20.96 -8.98 -21.26
N THR A 109 -20.93 -9.88 -20.27
CA THR A 109 -21.60 -11.18 -20.34
C THR A 109 -23.10 -10.99 -20.53
N MET A 110 -23.73 -10.13 -19.73
CA MET A 110 -25.15 -9.82 -19.88
C MET A 110 -25.46 -9.20 -21.25
N ALA A 111 -24.63 -8.27 -21.73
CA ALA A 111 -24.77 -7.64 -23.04
C ALA A 111 -24.68 -8.65 -24.18
N ASN A 112 -23.83 -9.67 -24.04
CA ASN A 112 -23.72 -10.77 -25.01
C ASN A 112 -25.00 -11.60 -25.04
N VAL A 113 -25.55 -11.96 -23.87
CA VAL A 113 -26.78 -12.76 -23.75
C VAL A 113 -28.02 -11.96 -24.14
N ALA A 114 -28.03 -10.65 -23.93
CA ALA A 114 -29.12 -9.74 -24.33
C ALA A 114 -29.38 -9.73 -25.83
N ARG A 115 -28.41 -10.16 -26.66
CA ARG A 115 -28.54 -10.29 -28.12
C ARG A 115 -29.24 -11.57 -28.56
N LEU A 116 -29.45 -12.52 -27.65
CA LEU A 116 -30.10 -13.78 -27.95
C LEU A 116 -31.62 -13.62 -27.84
N GLU A 117 -32.34 -14.13 -28.83
CA GLU A 117 -33.80 -14.10 -28.88
C GLU A 117 -34.37 -15.49 -29.13
N ILE A 118 -35.58 -15.72 -28.63
CA ILE A 118 -36.41 -16.89 -28.95
C ILE A 118 -37.81 -16.41 -29.35
N ASP A 119 -38.27 -16.82 -30.53
CA ASP A 119 -39.55 -16.39 -31.11
C ASP A 119 -39.75 -14.85 -31.15
N GLY A 120 -38.64 -14.10 -31.33
CA GLY A 120 -38.65 -12.63 -31.37
C GLY A 120 -38.74 -11.95 -30.00
N MET A 121 -38.55 -12.70 -28.91
CA MET A 121 -38.45 -12.19 -27.54
C MET A 121 -37.03 -12.36 -27.00
N PRO A 122 -36.44 -11.35 -26.32
CA PRO A 122 -35.13 -11.47 -25.69
C PRO A 122 -35.08 -12.64 -24.70
N LEU A 123 -34.03 -13.46 -24.81
CA LEU A 123 -33.87 -14.66 -24.00
C LEU A 123 -33.76 -14.33 -22.50
N LEU A 124 -33.15 -13.18 -22.17
CA LEU A 124 -33.04 -12.66 -20.80
C LEU A 124 -34.39 -12.29 -20.16
N LEU A 125 -35.45 -12.13 -20.95
CA LEU A 125 -36.81 -11.93 -20.44
C LEU A 125 -37.62 -13.23 -20.48
N ALA A 126 -37.56 -13.96 -21.61
CA ALA A 126 -38.37 -15.15 -21.84
C ALA A 126 -38.05 -16.29 -20.85
N LYS A 127 -36.77 -16.50 -20.52
CA LYS A 127 -36.34 -17.59 -19.63
C LYS A 127 -36.73 -17.31 -18.16
N PRO A 128 -36.33 -16.21 -17.52
CA PRO A 128 -36.68 -15.95 -16.11
C PRO A 128 -38.19 -15.87 -15.85
N ALA A 129 -38.98 -15.45 -16.85
CA ALA A 129 -40.45 -15.44 -16.80
C ALA A 129 -41.12 -16.81 -17.04
N ALA A 130 -40.33 -17.87 -17.25
CA ALA A 130 -40.80 -19.21 -17.57
C ALA A 130 -41.74 -19.28 -18.79
N LEU A 131 -41.60 -18.35 -19.73
CA LEU A 131 -42.26 -18.38 -21.04
C LEU A 131 -41.62 -19.42 -21.95
N VAL A 132 -40.34 -19.70 -21.71
CA VAL A 132 -39.59 -20.84 -22.24
C VAL A 132 -38.90 -21.59 -21.09
N GLU A 133 -38.41 -22.80 -21.35
CA GLU A 133 -37.79 -23.62 -20.32
C GLU A 133 -36.48 -22.98 -19.79
N HIS A 134 -36.46 -22.70 -18.48
CA HIS A 134 -35.33 -22.07 -17.78
C HIS A 134 -34.58 -23.03 -16.83
N GLY A 135 -35.09 -24.24 -16.61
CA GLY A 135 -34.51 -25.22 -15.67
C GLY A 135 -34.74 -24.87 -14.19
N GLY A 136 -34.53 -23.61 -13.79
CA GLY A 136 -34.80 -23.08 -12.45
C GLY A 136 -36.26 -22.68 -12.20
N GLY A 137 -37.15 -22.85 -13.18
CA GLY A 137 -38.55 -22.42 -13.10
C GLY A 137 -38.73 -20.90 -13.15
N LEU A 138 -39.87 -20.42 -12.65
CA LEU A 138 -40.23 -18.99 -12.62
C LEU A 138 -39.35 -18.25 -11.61
N GLN A 139 -38.53 -17.34 -12.10
CA GLN A 139 -37.66 -16.48 -11.28
C GLN A 139 -38.15 -15.03 -11.26
N MET A 140 -38.80 -14.58 -12.34
CA MET A 140 -39.18 -13.19 -12.52
C MET A 140 -40.44 -13.07 -13.37
N PRO A 141 -41.62 -12.82 -12.79
CA PRO A 141 -42.86 -12.74 -13.54
C PRO A 141 -42.91 -11.49 -14.43
N GLU A 142 -43.61 -11.60 -15.57
CA GLU A 142 -43.89 -10.45 -16.45
C GLU A 142 -44.61 -9.34 -15.67
N GLY A 143 -44.18 -8.08 -15.89
CA GLY A 143 -44.74 -6.89 -15.24
C GLY A 143 -44.30 -6.68 -13.79
N SER A 144 -43.28 -7.41 -13.32
CA SER A 144 -42.54 -7.03 -12.10
C SER A 144 -41.58 -5.89 -12.39
N GLU A 145 -41.24 -5.11 -11.35
CA GLU A 145 -40.29 -4.00 -11.47
C GLU A 145 -38.93 -4.48 -12.01
N GLU A 146 -38.46 -5.66 -11.55
CA GLU A 146 -37.22 -6.25 -12.03
C GLU A 146 -37.28 -6.70 -13.50
N TYR A 147 -38.47 -7.11 -13.98
CA TYR A 147 -38.68 -7.47 -15.39
C TYR A 147 -38.60 -6.24 -16.29
N ASP A 148 -39.22 -5.13 -15.86
CA ASP A 148 -39.16 -3.87 -16.57
C ASP A 148 -37.73 -3.29 -16.57
N MET A 149 -36.99 -3.42 -15.45
CA MET A 149 -35.57 -3.06 -15.37
C MET A 149 -34.72 -3.87 -16.36
N LEU A 150 -34.89 -5.20 -16.43
CA LEU A 150 -34.19 -6.03 -17.42
C LEU A 150 -34.51 -5.64 -18.85
N ALA A 151 -35.78 -5.33 -19.15
CA ALA A 151 -36.19 -4.87 -20.46
C ALA A 151 -35.52 -3.55 -20.85
N GLU A 152 -35.50 -2.58 -19.93
CA GLU A 152 -34.79 -1.31 -20.10
C GLU A 152 -33.28 -1.52 -20.32
N MET A 153 -32.66 -2.44 -19.58
CA MET A 153 -31.24 -2.76 -19.77
C MET A 153 -30.93 -3.34 -21.15
N ILE A 154 -31.80 -4.23 -21.65
CA ILE A 154 -31.65 -4.81 -23.00
C ILE A 154 -31.76 -3.70 -24.07
N GLU A 155 -32.70 -2.77 -23.92
CA GLU A 155 -32.81 -1.60 -24.80
C GLU A 155 -31.56 -0.73 -24.73
N ARG A 156 -31.03 -0.47 -23.52
CA ARG A 156 -29.79 0.29 -23.31
C ARG A 156 -28.57 -0.39 -23.94
N PHE A 157 -28.47 -1.72 -23.95
CA PHE A 157 -27.40 -2.40 -24.68
C PHE A 157 -27.50 -2.23 -26.21
N GLY A 158 -28.71 -2.03 -26.75
CA GLY A 158 -28.94 -1.71 -28.16
C GLY A 158 -28.63 -0.25 -28.51
N ALA A 159 -28.73 0.65 -27.54
CA ALA A 159 -28.44 2.07 -27.67
C ALA A 159 -27.79 2.61 -26.38
N PRO A 160 -26.49 2.34 -26.15
CA PRO A 160 -25.85 2.67 -24.88
C PRO A 160 -25.79 4.18 -24.68
N SER A 161 -26.26 4.62 -23.52
CA SER A 161 -26.04 5.96 -23.01
C SER A 161 -24.69 6.00 -22.29
N HIS A 162 -23.80 6.88 -22.77
CA HIS A 162 -22.63 7.36 -22.05
C HIS A 162 -22.91 8.81 -21.65
N CYS A 163 -23.25 8.99 -20.39
CA CYS A 163 -23.59 10.24 -19.75
C CYS A 163 -22.39 10.81 -18.97
N LYS A 164 -21.54 9.95 -18.39
CA LYS A 164 -20.30 10.33 -17.71
C LYS A 164 -19.16 10.47 -18.70
N ASP A 165 -18.59 11.66 -18.78
CA ASP A 165 -17.27 11.91 -19.34
C ASP A 165 -16.22 11.96 -18.21
N ASP A 166 -14.93 12.09 -18.57
CA ASP A 166 -13.85 12.27 -17.59
C ASP A 166 -14.15 13.44 -16.63
N ALA A 167 -14.92 14.44 -17.07
CA ALA A 167 -15.27 15.59 -16.23
C ALA A 167 -16.21 15.21 -15.09
N ASP A 168 -17.11 14.23 -15.25
CA ASP A 168 -18.00 13.78 -14.19
C ASP A 168 -17.28 13.02 -13.06
N ILE A 169 -16.22 12.27 -13.37
CA ILE A 169 -15.36 11.66 -12.33
C ILE A 169 -14.43 12.70 -11.71
N ASN A 170 -13.91 13.64 -12.51
CA ASN A 170 -13.09 14.72 -11.97
C ASN A 170 -13.85 15.61 -10.98
N ARG A 171 -15.18 15.74 -11.11
CA ARG A 171 -16.03 16.41 -10.09
C ARG A 171 -15.96 15.77 -8.71
N PHE A 172 -15.59 14.48 -8.60
CA PHE A 172 -15.34 13.86 -7.30
C PHE A 172 -14.23 14.57 -6.53
N PHE A 173 -13.31 15.25 -7.20
CA PHE A 173 -12.20 15.98 -6.57
C PHE A 173 -12.47 17.48 -6.40
N ASP A 174 -13.68 17.96 -6.75
CA ASP A 174 -14.05 19.37 -6.58
C ASP A 174 -13.95 19.79 -5.11
N GLY A 175 -13.36 20.97 -4.89
CA GLY A 175 -13.17 21.57 -3.57
C GLY A 175 -12.01 20.99 -2.74
N LEU A 176 -11.21 20.07 -3.30
CA LEU A 176 -9.96 19.64 -2.68
C LEU A 176 -8.87 20.70 -2.82
N VAL A 177 -8.12 20.90 -1.74
CA VAL A 177 -6.87 21.68 -1.74
C VAL A 177 -5.71 20.69 -1.80
N ASP A 178 -4.97 20.76 -2.90
CA ASP A 178 -3.76 19.96 -3.11
C ASP A 178 -2.50 20.70 -2.65
N LEU A 179 -1.46 19.94 -2.31
CA LEU A 179 -0.09 20.42 -2.29
C LEU A 179 0.27 21.09 -3.63
N ASP A 180 0.96 22.23 -3.53
CA ASP A 180 1.55 22.89 -4.70
C ASP A 180 2.73 22.09 -5.26
N GLU A 181 3.32 22.56 -6.36
CA GLU A 181 4.40 21.84 -7.04
C GLU A 181 5.65 21.67 -6.17
N GLU A 182 5.98 22.66 -5.35
CA GLU A 182 7.17 22.66 -4.51
C GLU A 182 6.99 21.75 -3.29
N GLN A 183 5.81 21.79 -2.67
CA GLN A 183 5.44 20.91 -1.56
C GLN A 183 5.33 19.45 -2.02
N THR A 184 4.70 19.22 -3.18
CA THR A 184 4.61 17.88 -3.79
C THR A 184 6.00 17.34 -4.08
N LEU A 185 6.88 18.16 -4.68
CA LEU A 185 8.25 17.76 -4.97
C LEU A 185 9.03 17.45 -3.68
N ARG A 186 8.92 18.28 -2.64
CA ARG A 186 9.55 18.04 -1.34
C ARG A 186 9.17 16.68 -0.77
N LYS A 187 7.86 16.40 -0.71
CA LYS A 187 7.35 15.11 -0.23
C LYS A 187 7.87 13.95 -1.07
N ALA A 188 7.85 14.09 -2.40
CA ALA A 188 8.28 13.04 -3.32
C ALA A 188 9.79 12.76 -3.22
N THR A 189 10.66 13.78 -3.24
CA THR A 189 12.12 13.59 -3.12
C THR A 189 12.48 12.99 -1.76
N PHE A 190 11.75 13.37 -0.71
CA PHE A 190 11.97 12.82 0.61
C PHE A 190 11.64 11.32 0.66
N LEU A 191 10.44 10.94 0.21
CA LEU A 191 9.98 9.54 0.21
C LEU A 191 10.78 8.65 -0.75
N LEU A 192 11.26 9.18 -1.87
CA LEU A 192 11.89 8.41 -2.94
C LEU A 192 13.41 8.48 -2.95
N ALA A 193 14.00 9.67 -2.78
CA ALA A 193 15.45 9.89 -2.86
C ALA A 193 16.10 10.19 -1.50
N SER A 194 15.33 10.22 -0.41
CA SER A 194 15.87 10.39 0.96
C SER A 194 16.70 11.66 1.14
N ARG A 195 16.34 12.71 0.40
CA ARG A 195 16.98 14.02 0.43
C ARG A 195 15.96 15.13 0.21
N MET A 196 16.40 16.33 0.50
CA MET A 196 15.66 17.56 0.19
C MET A 196 15.77 17.88 -1.30
N PRO A 197 14.77 18.54 -1.91
CA PRO A 197 14.92 19.14 -3.23
C PRO A 197 16.05 20.17 -3.21
N THR A 198 16.81 20.22 -4.30
CA THR A 198 17.78 21.29 -4.54
C THR A 198 17.07 22.61 -4.90
N ALA A 199 17.77 23.74 -4.78
CA ALA A 199 17.21 25.04 -5.14
C ALA A 199 16.83 25.08 -6.63
N GLU A 200 17.65 24.47 -7.49
CA GLU A 200 17.39 24.37 -8.93
C GLU A 200 16.15 23.53 -9.25
N GLU A 201 15.94 22.42 -8.53
CA GLU A 201 14.73 21.59 -8.70
C GLU A 201 13.47 22.34 -8.26
N LEU A 202 13.52 23.08 -7.15
CA LEU A 202 12.40 23.91 -6.69
C LEU A 202 12.07 25.03 -7.68
N ASP A 203 13.10 25.72 -8.18
CA ASP A 203 12.93 26.78 -9.18
C ASP A 203 12.38 26.24 -10.51
N ALA A 204 12.69 24.98 -10.87
CA ALA A 204 12.19 24.34 -12.09
C ALA A 204 10.69 24.06 -12.05
N VAL A 205 10.11 23.80 -10.87
CA VAL A 205 8.69 23.43 -10.73
C VAL A 205 7.79 24.58 -10.30
N ARG A 206 8.34 25.61 -9.63
CA ARG A 206 7.57 26.71 -9.03
C ARG A 206 6.65 27.40 -10.03
N GLY A 207 5.34 27.24 -9.84
CA GLY A 207 4.30 27.88 -10.65
C GLY A 207 4.26 27.42 -12.12
N ALA A 208 4.89 26.29 -12.44
CA ALA A 208 4.96 25.73 -13.78
C ALA A 208 3.85 24.68 -14.06
N GLY A 209 3.01 24.36 -13.07
CA GLY A 209 2.01 23.31 -13.14
C GLY A 209 2.57 21.94 -12.77
N ILE A 210 1.70 21.01 -12.37
CA ILE A 210 2.09 19.72 -11.80
C ILE A 210 2.91 18.82 -12.75
N ASP A 211 2.74 18.97 -14.06
CA ASP A 211 3.52 18.21 -15.05
C ASP A 211 4.99 18.65 -15.11
N ALA A 212 5.36 19.81 -14.54
CA ALA A 212 6.74 20.23 -14.43
C ALA A 212 7.57 19.33 -13.50
N LEU A 213 6.92 18.50 -12.68
CA LEU A 213 7.59 17.51 -11.82
C LEU A 213 8.21 16.37 -12.63
N ASP A 214 7.66 16.02 -13.80
CA ASP A 214 8.09 14.83 -14.56
C ASP A 214 9.61 14.78 -14.83
N PRO A 215 10.26 15.82 -15.38
CA PRO A 215 11.71 15.78 -15.62
C PRO A 215 12.56 15.74 -14.33
N VAL A 216 12.06 16.30 -13.23
CA VAL A 216 12.75 16.24 -11.93
C VAL A 216 12.61 14.85 -11.32
N LEU A 217 11.40 14.30 -11.32
CA LEU A 217 11.13 12.95 -10.83
C LEU A 217 11.84 11.88 -11.67
N ASP A 218 12.02 12.09 -12.97
CA ASP A 218 12.83 11.22 -13.80
C ASP A 218 14.26 11.13 -13.26
N ALA A 219 14.90 12.25 -12.88
CA ALA A 219 16.23 12.20 -12.27
C ALA A 219 16.22 11.52 -10.90
N VAL A 220 15.28 11.88 -10.03
CA VAL A 220 15.11 11.34 -8.67
C VAL A 220 14.95 9.81 -8.68
N LEU A 221 14.16 9.27 -9.62
CA LEU A 221 13.90 7.84 -9.78
C LEU A 221 15.06 7.04 -10.41
N HIS A 222 16.20 7.70 -10.67
CA HIS A 222 17.46 7.05 -11.06
C HIS A 222 18.54 7.11 -9.97
N GLU A 223 18.27 7.76 -8.84
CA GLU A 223 19.24 7.88 -7.75
C GLU A 223 19.33 6.60 -6.92
N ASP A 224 20.51 6.34 -6.33
CA ASP A 224 20.74 5.16 -5.49
C ASP A 224 19.72 4.96 -4.34
N PRO A 225 19.29 6.01 -3.63
CA PRO A 225 18.30 5.85 -2.56
C PRO A 225 16.92 5.35 -3.05
N PHE A 226 16.54 5.63 -4.30
CA PHE A 226 15.28 5.12 -4.86
C PHE A 226 15.28 3.59 -4.93
N TYR A 227 16.40 2.98 -5.31
CA TYR A 227 16.49 1.52 -5.37
C TYR A 227 16.43 0.88 -3.96
N GLY A 228 16.96 1.56 -2.95
CA GLY A 228 16.72 1.18 -1.56
C GLY A 228 15.23 1.23 -1.20
N ARG A 229 14.55 2.33 -1.57
CA ARG A 229 13.14 2.55 -1.26
C ARG A 229 12.21 1.54 -1.95
N ILE A 230 12.40 1.24 -3.23
CA ILE A 230 11.55 0.26 -3.93
C ILE A 230 11.72 -1.14 -3.34
N LYS A 231 12.93 -1.53 -2.91
CA LYS A 231 13.13 -2.82 -2.22
C LYS A 231 12.37 -2.88 -0.89
N GLU A 232 12.28 -1.77 -0.14
CA GLU A 232 11.43 -1.69 1.05
C GLU A 232 9.95 -1.89 0.69
N ILE A 233 9.45 -1.18 -0.32
CA ILE A 233 8.05 -1.28 -0.76
C ILE A 233 7.71 -2.71 -1.20
N VAL A 234 8.59 -3.34 -1.99
CA VAL A 234 8.38 -4.72 -2.45
C VAL A 234 8.50 -5.71 -1.30
N ASN A 235 9.41 -5.50 -0.35
CA ASN A 235 9.50 -6.38 0.82
C ASN A 235 8.30 -6.25 1.77
N ASP A 236 7.69 -5.08 1.87
CA ASP A 236 6.43 -4.92 2.62
C ASP A 236 5.30 -5.75 2.01
N MET A 237 5.38 -6.12 0.73
CA MET A 237 4.45 -7.05 0.08
C MET A 237 4.91 -8.52 0.19
N LEU A 238 6.18 -8.79 -0.09
CA LEU A 238 6.72 -10.16 -0.24
C LEU A 238 7.24 -10.79 1.05
N HIS A 239 7.59 -9.96 2.04
CA HIS A 239 8.16 -10.38 3.32
C HIS A 239 9.32 -11.39 3.18
N THR A 240 10.18 -11.23 2.17
CA THR A 240 11.31 -12.12 1.89
C THR A 240 12.50 -11.82 2.82
N ASP A 241 12.58 -10.61 3.37
CA ASP A 241 13.57 -10.24 4.41
C ASP A 241 13.43 -11.11 5.68
N ALA A 242 12.36 -11.91 5.81
CA ALA A 242 12.20 -12.94 6.84
C ALA A 242 13.38 -13.93 6.87
N TYR A 243 14.02 -14.16 5.72
CA TYR A 243 15.12 -15.11 5.54
C TYR A 243 16.50 -14.51 5.81
N ARG A 244 16.57 -13.25 6.25
CA ARG A 244 17.85 -12.60 6.58
C ARG A 244 18.43 -13.02 7.94
N ILE A 245 17.69 -13.84 8.69
CA ILE A 245 18.07 -14.31 10.02
C ILE A 245 18.95 -15.55 9.89
N GLY A 246 20.11 -15.53 10.54
CA GLY A 246 21.00 -16.71 10.59
C GLY A 246 21.46 -17.17 9.21
N ASP A 247 21.17 -18.43 8.90
CA ASP A 247 21.41 -19.14 7.65
C ASP A 247 20.08 -19.57 6.95
N ASP A 248 18.95 -19.01 7.37
CA ASP A 248 17.61 -19.40 6.88
C ASP A 248 17.49 -19.35 5.35
N ALA A 249 18.13 -18.39 4.67
CA ALA A 249 18.11 -18.30 3.21
C ALA A 249 19.01 -19.36 2.57
N VAL A 250 20.19 -19.63 3.15
CA VAL A 250 21.10 -20.68 2.67
C VAL A 250 20.44 -22.06 2.77
N ASP A 251 19.68 -22.30 3.84
CA ASP A 251 18.88 -23.52 4.04
C ASP A 251 17.83 -23.77 2.93
N THR A 252 17.48 -22.74 2.14
CA THR A 252 16.58 -22.90 0.98
C THR A 252 17.28 -23.39 -0.28
N VAL A 253 18.61 -23.40 -0.31
CA VAL A 253 19.41 -23.83 -1.47
C VAL A 253 19.39 -25.35 -1.59
N ASP A 254 19.22 -25.85 -2.81
CA ASP A 254 19.20 -27.28 -3.08
C ASP A 254 20.60 -27.89 -3.04
N GLU A 255 21.02 -28.43 -1.89
CA GLU A 255 22.34 -29.06 -1.71
C GLU A 255 22.63 -30.22 -2.69
N ASP A 256 21.60 -30.90 -3.21
CA ASP A 256 21.79 -31.96 -4.21
C ASP A 256 22.30 -31.40 -5.55
N MET A 257 21.87 -30.18 -5.89
CA MET A 257 22.24 -29.45 -7.11
C MET A 257 23.45 -28.54 -6.88
N PHE A 258 23.55 -27.96 -5.69
CA PHE A 258 24.54 -26.97 -5.28
C PHE A 258 25.27 -27.46 -4.02
N PRO A 259 26.24 -28.39 -4.17
CA PRO A 259 26.91 -29.03 -3.03
C PRO A 259 27.76 -28.06 -2.20
N ASP A 260 28.05 -26.87 -2.72
CA ASP A 260 28.82 -25.82 -2.05
C ASP A 260 27.92 -24.78 -1.34
N ALA A 261 26.62 -25.06 -1.16
CA ALA A 261 25.67 -24.14 -0.53
C ALA A 261 26.20 -23.52 0.78
N PHE A 262 26.83 -24.34 1.62
CA PHE A 262 27.45 -23.96 2.90
C PHE A 262 28.98 -23.80 2.81
N TRP A 263 29.53 -23.28 1.70
CA TRP A 263 30.98 -23.16 1.47
C TRP A 263 31.77 -22.54 2.65
N PHE A 264 31.16 -21.62 3.40
CA PHE A 264 31.75 -20.96 4.57
C PHE A 264 32.02 -21.92 5.74
N ASP A 265 31.41 -23.11 5.78
CA ASP A 265 31.65 -24.10 6.83
C ASP A 265 33.06 -24.68 6.82
N ALA A 266 33.75 -24.60 5.68
CA ALA A 266 35.15 -24.99 5.55
C ALA A 266 36.12 -23.95 6.17
N ILE A 267 35.66 -22.76 6.54
CA ILE A 267 36.49 -21.72 7.15
C ILE A 267 36.73 -22.04 8.64
N GLU A 268 38.01 -22.20 9.02
CA GLU A 268 38.39 -22.53 10.41
C GLU A 268 38.26 -21.34 11.38
N ASP A 269 38.49 -20.12 10.90
CA ASP A 269 38.36 -18.92 11.72
C ASP A 269 36.88 -18.60 11.96
N THR A 270 36.45 -18.66 13.23
CA THR A 270 35.05 -18.49 13.61
C THR A 270 34.49 -17.11 13.23
N ASP A 271 35.28 -16.04 13.36
CA ASP A 271 34.80 -14.67 13.12
C ASP A 271 34.65 -14.45 11.61
N VAL A 272 35.64 -14.90 10.83
CA VAL A 272 35.56 -14.86 9.36
C VAL A 272 34.42 -15.75 8.87
N LYS A 273 34.27 -16.97 9.40
CA LYS A 273 33.16 -17.87 9.06
C LYS A 273 31.81 -17.20 9.30
N ASN A 274 31.61 -16.59 10.47
CA ASN A 274 30.37 -15.91 10.80
C ASN A 274 30.09 -14.72 9.88
N GLN A 275 31.12 -13.96 9.52
CA GLN A 275 31.00 -12.86 8.56
C GLN A 275 30.61 -13.37 7.17
N MET A 276 31.28 -14.41 6.66
CA MET A 276 30.98 -14.99 5.34
C MET A 276 29.60 -15.64 5.30
N ARG A 277 29.17 -16.30 6.38
CA ARG A 277 27.81 -16.81 6.54
C ARG A 277 26.78 -15.68 6.43
N ALA A 278 26.97 -14.59 7.16
CA ALA A 278 26.04 -13.45 7.14
C ALA A 278 25.95 -12.81 5.75
N LEU A 279 27.08 -12.62 5.06
CA LEU A 279 27.11 -12.07 3.70
C LEU A 279 26.46 -13.00 2.67
N THR A 280 26.69 -14.31 2.80
CA THR A 280 26.07 -15.34 1.94
C THR A 280 24.55 -15.41 2.15
N ASN A 281 24.12 -15.40 3.42
CA ASN A 281 22.69 -15.41 3.75
C ASN A 281 21.99 -14.14 3.25
N GLU A 282 22.58 -12.96 3.45
CA GLU A 282 22.04 -11.70 2.93
C GLU A 282 21.89 -11.71 1.40
N ALA A 283 22.91 -12.25 0.69
CA ALA A 283 22.90 -12.32 -0.77
C ALA A 283 21.74 -13.17 -1.30
N ILE A 284 21.53 -14.36 -0.74
CA ILE A 284 20.46 -15.28 -1.16
C ILE A 284 19.09 -14.76 -0.70
N ALA A 285 18.99 -14.26 0.55
CA ALA A 285 17.75 -13.74 1.12
C ALA A 285 17.14 -12.62 0.26
N ARG A 286 17.99 -11.79 -0.34
CA ARG A 286 17.57 -10.60 -1.08
C ARG A 286 17.46 -10.77 -2.58
N GLU A 287 17.77 -11.93 -3.16
CA GLU A 287 17.60 -12.17 -4.61
C GLU A 287 16.26 -11.69 -5.19
N PRO A 288 15.09 -11.93 -4.54
CA PRO A 288 13.82 -11.41 -5.03
C PRO A 288 13.82 -9.88 -5.23
N LEU A 289 14.45 -9.16 -4.30
CA LEU A 289 14.52 -7.70 -4.29
C LEU A 289 15.66 -7.18 -5.20
N GLU A 290 16.74 -7.95 -5.35
CA GLU A 290 17.84 -7.61 -6.25
C GLU A 290 17.44 -7.73 -7.72
N ILE A 291 16.54 -8.65 -8.07
CA ILE A 291 15.92 -8.71 -9.41
C ILE A 291 15.16 -7.41 -9.71
N VAL A 292 14.38 -6.90 -8.76
CA VAL A 292 13.63 -5.63 -8.89
C VAL A 292 14.60 -4.46 -9.12
N GLU A 293 15.63 -4.35 -8.29
CA GLU A 293 16.65 -3.31 -8.44
C GLU A 293 17.36 -3.41 -9.79
N TYR A 294 17.76 -4.61 -10.21
CA TYR A 294 18.43 -4.83 -11.50
C TYR A 294 17.57 -4.39 -12.68
N VAL A 295 16.30 -4.80 -12.72
CA VAL A 295 15.37 -4.43 -13.81
C VAL A 295 15.24 -2.91 -13.92
N LEU A 296 15.05 -2.23 -12.79
CA LEU A 296 14.91 -0.77 -12.78
C LEU A 296 16.22 -0.07 -13.17
N ARG A 297 17.35 -0.45 -12.58
CA ARG A 297 18.67 0.15 -12.90
C ARG A 297 19.07 0.04 -14.37
N ASN A 298 18.53 -0.96 -15.08
CA ASN A 298 18.85 -1.22 -16.48
C ASN A 298 17.73 -0.78 -17.44
N ASP A 299 16.77 0.02 -16.97
CA ASP A 299 15.65 0.57 -17.78
C ASP A 299 14.86 -0.50 -18.54
N LYS A 300 14.70 -1.67 -17.90
CA LYS A 300 13.97 -2.81 -18.44
C LYS A 300 12.47 -2.71 -18.11
N PRO A 301 11.60 -3.31 -18.96
CA PRO A 301 10.20 -3.47 -18.62
C PRO A 301 10.04 -4.18 -17.28
N PHE A 302 9.18 -3.68 -16.40
CA PHE A 302 8.99 -4.26 -15.08
C PHE A 302 8.46 -5.70 -15.12
N THR A 303 7.86 -6.11 -16.23
CA THR A 303 7.49 -7.51 -16.50
C THR A 303 8.69 -8.47 -16.42
N GLU A 304 9.91 -7.98 -16.71
CA GLU A 304 11.15 -8.78 -16.66
C GLU A 304 11.50 -9.26 -15.25
N VAL A 305 10.95 -8.65 -14.18
CA VAL A 305 11.04 -9.17 -12.81
C VAL A 305 10.49 -10.59 -12.70
N PHE A 306 9.52 -10.94 -13.57
CA PHE A 306 8.83 -12.22 -13.57
C PHE A 306 9.18 -13.07 -14.80
N THR A 307 9.39 -12.44 -15.95
CA THR A 307 9.68 -13.16 -17.20
C THR A 307 11.16 -13.42 -17.44
N GLY A 308 12.06 -12.79 -16.67
CA GLY A 308 13.49 -13.03 -16.76
C GLY A 308 13.84 -14.49 -16.47
N ASP A 309 14.68 -15.10 -17.29
CA ASP A 309 15.16 -16.46 -17.14
C ASP A 309 16.45 -16.55 -16.30
N TYR A 310 16.58 -15.65 -15.33
CA TYR A 310 17.74 -15.49 -14.47
C TYR A 310 17.35 -15.11 -13.04
N THR A 311 18.29 -15.27 -12.11
CA THR A 311 18.30 -14.60 -10.80
C THR A 311 19.43 -13.58 -10.76
N ILE A 312 19.51 -12.76 -9.73
CA ILE A 312 20.63 -11.86 -9.50
C ILE A 312 21.52 -12.44 -8.42
N ILE A 313 22.79 -12.67 -8.74
CA ILE A 313 23.79 -13.18 -7.80
C ILE A 313 24.88 -12.14 -7.55
N ASN A 314 25.51 -12.23 -6.38
CA ASN A 314 26.76 -11.54 -6.07
C ASN A 314 27.84 -12.59 -5.72
N PRO A 315 29.10 -12.21 -5.45
CA PRO A 315 30.15 -13.19 -5.17
C PRO A 315 29.85 -14.17 -4.03
N TYR A 316 29.01 -13.81 -3.07
CA TYR A 316 28.69 -14.66 -1.91
C TYR A 316 27.64 -15.71 -2.24
N SER A 317 26.54 -15.35 -2.93
CA SER A 317 25.57 -16.35 -3.41
C SER A 317 26.16 -17.18 -4.56
N ALA A 318 27.02 -16.60 -5.39
CA ALA A 318 27.76 -17.30 -6.45
C ALA A 318 28.57 -18.50 -5.92
N ARG A 319 29.24 -18.36 -4.77
CA ARG A 319 29.97 -19.46 -4.12
C ARG A 319 29.04 -20.59 -3.72
N SER A 320 27.87 -20.26 -3.14
CA SER A 320 26.86 -21.25 -2.79
C SER A 320 26.30 -22.00 -4.00
N TYR A 321 26.18 -21.33 -5.15
CA TYR A 321 25.70 -21.92 -6.40
C TYR A 321 26.80 -22.54 -7.28
N GLY A 322 28.06 -22.57 -6.83
CA GLY A 322 29.18 -23.12 -7.61
C GLY A 322 29.56 -22.30 -8.84
N VAL A 323 29.21 -21.02 -8.90
CA VAL A 323 29.54 -20.11 -10.01
C VAL A 323 31.00 -19.65 -9.89
N PRO A 324 31.82 -19.76 -10.94
CA PRO A 324 33.25 -19.51 -10.85
C PRO A 324 33.57 -18.02 -10.65
N ALA A 325 34.63 -17.74 -9.89
CA ALA A 325 35.13 -16.39 -9.64
C ALA A 325 35.50 -15.58 -10.91
N SER A 326 35.67 -16.25 -12.06
CA SER A 326 35.98 -15.59 -13.34
C SER A 326 34.82 -14.74 -13.90
N GLU A 327 33.61 -14.91 -13.38
CA GLU A 327 32.43 -14.13 -13.78
C GLU A 327 32.38 -12.75 -13.10
N PHE A 328 33.24 -12.49 -12.12
CA PHE A 328 33.25 -11.27 -11.32
C PHE A 328 34.57 -10.53 -11.49
N ALA A 329 34.51 -9.19 -11.45
CA ALA A 329 35.69 -8.34 -11.43
C ALA A 329 36.40 -8.38 -10.07
N ASP A 330 35.61 -8.39 -8.98
CA ASP A 330 36.09 -8.56 -7.61
C ASP A 330 35.21 -9.57 -6.87
N TYR A 331 35.74 -10.78 -6.68
CA TYR A 331 34.99 -11.86 -6.04
C TYR A 331 34.84 -11.70 -4.52
N ASP A 332 35.28 -10.57 -3.93
CA ASP A 332 35.01 -10.20 -2.53
C ASP A 332 34.15 -8.93 -2.41
N ASP A 333 33.62 -8.39 -3.51
CA ASP A 333 32.72 -7.22 -3.52
C ASP A 333 31.24 -7.65 -3.47
N ALA A 334 30.59 -7.47 -2.32
CA ALA A 334 29.16 -7.78 -2.15
C ALA A 334 28.23 -6.91 -3.02
N SER A 335 28.71 -5.76 -3.49
CA SER A 335 27.95 -4.82 -4.31
C SER A 335 27.99 -5.18 -5.80
N GLU A 336 28.94 -6.00 -6.25
CA GLU A 336 28.98 -6.52 -7.61
C GLU A 336 27.86 -7.55 -7.81
N LYS A 337 26.86 -7.20 -8.61
CA LYS A 337 25.68 -8.03 -8.87
C LYS A 337 25.54 -8.30 -10.35
N ILE A 338 25.33 -9.56 -10.73
CA ILE A 338 25.17 -9.97 -12.13
C ILE A 338 23.92 -10.86 -12.31
N PRO A 339 23.25 -10.78 -13.47
CA PRO A 339 22.24 -11.76 -13.81
C PRO A 339 22.88 -13.12 -14.10
N TRP A 340 22.25 -14.20 -13.63
CA TRP A 340 22.73 -15.56 -13.84
C TRP A 340 21.60 -16.55 -14.11
N SER A 341 21.81 -17.38 -15.13
CA SER A 341 20.89 -18.43 -15.57
C SER A 341 21.48 -19.82 -15.31
N PHE A 342 20.67 -20.72 -14.77
CA PHE A 342 21.04 -22.12 -14.54
C PHE A 342 20.48 -23.01 -15.65
N GLU A 343 21.35 -23.74 -16.36
CA GLU A 343 20.97 -24.56 -17.52
C GLU A 343 19.87 -25.59 -17.22
N GLU A 344 19.86 -26.15 -16.01
CA GLU A 344 18.92 -27.19 -15.59
C GLU A 344 17.67 -26.66 -14.87
N ILE A 345 17.56 -25.34 -14.66
CA ILE A 345 16.44 -24.71 -13.94
C ILE A 345 15.72 -23.71 -14.86
N PRO A 346 14.44 -23.93 -15.18
CA PRO A 346 13.64 -22.97 -15.94
C PRO A 346 13.20 -21.82 -15.03
N GLN A 347 14.09 -20.84 -14.85
CA GLN A 347 13.86 -19.66 -14.03
C GLN A 347 12.78 -18.75 -14.63
N ALA A 348 11.95 -18.16 -13.78
CA ALA A 348 10.96 -17.12 -14.08
C ALA A 348 11.10 -16.00 -13.03
N GLY A 349 12.30 -15.41 -13.01
CA GLY A 349 12.73 -14.33 -12.14
C GLY A 349 12.33 -14.57 -10.69
N LEU A 350 11.64 -13.58 -10.13
CA LEU A 350 11.21 -13.54 -8.74
C LEU A 350 10.41 -14.78 -8.32
N LEU A 351 9.53 -15.31 -9.20
CA LEU A 351 8.63 -16.42 -8.88
C LEU A 351 9.35 -17.74 -8.63
N THR A 352 10.60 -17.85 -9.07
CA THR A 352 11.42 -19.07 -8.97
C THR A 352 12.63 -18.93 -8.07
N THR A 353 12.77 -17.79 -7.38
CA THR A 353 13.78 -17.65 -6.33
C THR A 353 13.47 -18.62 -5.19
N SER A 354 14.50 -19.23 -4.60
CA SER A 354 14.33 -20.21 -3.53
C SER A 354 13.59 -19.60 -2.33
N VAL A 355 13.90 -18.36 -1.99
CA VAL A 355 13.29 -17.62 -0.88
C VAL A 355 11.81 -17.35 -1.12
N PHE A 356 11.39 -16.92 -2.32
CA PHE A 356 9.97 -16.72 -2.62
C PHE A 356 9.18 -18.04 -2.49
N LEU A 357 9.71 -19.12 -3.07
CA LEU A 357 9.06 -20.43 -3.06
C LEU A 357 8.96 -21.06 -1.66
N ASN A 358 9.89 -20.74 -0.76
CA ASN A 358 9.84 -21.17 0.64
C ASN A 358 8.97 -20.25 1.50
N ARG A 359 9.00 -18.93 1.26
CA ARG A 359 8.14 -17.96 1.96
C ARG A 359 6.66 -18.23 1.74
N TYR A 360 6.32 -18.69 0.54
CA TYR A 360 4.98 -19.09 0.14
C TYR A 360 4.95 -20.60 -0.12
N PRO A 361 4.84 -21.41 0.94
CA PRO A 361 5.09 -22.83 0.87
C PRO A 361 3.96 -23.59 0.17
N THR A 362 4.26 -24.83 -0.19
CA THR A 362 3.28 -25.83 -0.63
C THR A 362 3.32 -27.04 0.32
N THR A 363 2.27 -27.86 0.29
CA THR A 363 2.19 -29.11 1.05
C THR A 363 1.52 -30.18 0.19
N PRO A 364 1.57 -31.48 0.56
CA PRO A 364 0.94 -32.55 -0.23
C PRO A 364 -0.57 -32.40 -0.35
N THR A 365 -1.20 -31.68 0.60
CA THR A 365 -2.64 -31.44 0.62
C THR A 365 -3.03 -30.12 -0.05
N ASN A 366 -2.19 -29.09 0.06
CA ASN A 366 -2.44 -27.78 -0.55
C ASN A 366 -2.10 -27.77 -2.05
N ARG A 367 -1.09 -28.55 -2.49
CA ARG A 367 -0.66 -28.71 -3.88
C ARG A 367 -0.56 -27.37 -4.63
N ASN A 368 0.24 -26.44 -4.07
CA ASN A 368 0.54 -25.09 -4.57
C ASN A 368 -0.61 -24.07 -4.53
N ARG A 369 -1.79 -24.39 -3.99
CA ARG A 369 -2.89 -23.40 -3.85
C ARG A 369 -2.52 -22.19 -3.00
N ALA A 370 -1.61 -22.35 -2.03
CA ALA A 370 -1.07 -21.25 -1.24
C ALA A 370 -0.20 -20.32 -2.11
N ARG A 371 0.70 -20.87 -2.93
CA ARG A 371 1.46 -20.10 -3.93
C ARG A 371 0.54 -19.38 -4.90
N SER A 372 -0.49 -20.07 -5.42
CA SER A 372 -1.52 -19.46 -6.28
C SER A 372 -2.27 -18.32 -5.60
N ARG A 373 -2.69 -18.49 -4.34
CA ARG A 373 -3.33 -17.40 -3.56
C ARG A 373 -2.47 -16.15 -3.51
N PHE A 374 -1.19 -16.29 -3.18
CA PHE A 374 -0.29 -15.14 -3.05
C PHE A 374 0.09 -14.55 -4.40
N PHE A 375 0.20 -15.38 -5.44
CA PHE A 375 0.34 -14.93 -6.82
C PHE A 375 -0.82 -13.99 -7.24
N TYR A 376 -2.07 -14.37 -6.96
CA TYR A 376 -3.23 -13.50 -7.21
C TYR A 376 -3.20 -12.23 -6.37
N LYS A 377 -2.90 -12.36 -5.08
CA LYS A 377 -2.85 -11.23 -4.14
C LYS A 377 -1.84 -10.18 -4.57
N PHE A 378 -0.63 -10.59 -4.94
CA PHE A 378 0.47 -9.67 -5.23
C PHE A 378 0.50 -9.14 -6.64
N PHE A 379 0.14 -9.99 -7.62
CA PHE A 379 0.44 -9.69 -9.01
C PHE A 379 -0.78 -9.54 -9.90
N LEU A 380 -2.00 -9.72 -9.36
CA LEU A 380 -3.25 -9.59 -10.10
C LEU A 380 -4.33 -8.82 -9.33
N ALA A 381 -3.95 -8.03 -8.31
CA ALA A 381 -4.85 -7.19 -7.52
C ALA A 381 -6.09 -7.95 -6.98
N THR A 382 -5.97 -9.26 -6.72
CA THR A 382 -7.12 -10.15 -6.44
C THR A 382 -6.91 -10.89 -5.12
N ASP A 383 -7.74 -10.62 -4.11
CA ASP A 383 -7.78 -11.45 -2.90
C ASP A 383 -8.75 -12.62 -3.05
N VAL A 384 -8.21 -13.78 -3.41
CA VAL A 384 -8.99 -15.01 -3.58
C VAL A 384 -9.73 -15.47 -2.32
N MET A 385 -9.36 -14.99 -1.13
CA MET A 385 -10.05 -15.33 0.12
C MET A 385 -11.39 -14.59 0.27
N ARG A 386 -11.55 -13.45 -0.41
CA ARG A 386 -12.83 -12.72 -0.42
C ARG A 386 -13.89 -13.40 -1.27
N LEU A 387 -13.48 -14.13 -2.31
CA LEU A 387 -14.36 -14.96 -3.17
C LEU A 387 -15.29 -15.92 -2.39
N ALA A 388 -14.97 -16.19 -1.12
CA ALA A 388 -15.67 -17.09 -0.23
C ALA A 388 -16.27 -16.40 1.01
N ALA A 389 -16.56 -15.10 0.99
CA ALA A 389 -17.16 -14.37 2.14
C ALA A 389 -18.55 -14.87 2.58
N ARG A 390 -19.08 -15.93 1.96
CA ARG A 390 -20.34 -16.59 2.34
C ARG A 390 -20.08 -17.77 3.28
N PRO A 391 -20.91 -17.98 4.31
CA PRO A 391 -20.81 -19.18 5.15
C PRO A 391 -20.90 -20.45 4.31
N LEU A 392 -19.82 -21.24 4.28
CA LEU A 392 -19.84 -22.56 3.66
C LEU A 392 -20.61 -23.52 4.58
N ASP A 393 -21.78 -23.95 4.14
CA ASP A 393 -22.54 -25.00 4.80
C ASP A 393 -21.81 -26.34 4.63
N ALA A 394 -21.23 -26.85 5.72
CA ALA A 394 -20.50 -28.12 5.72
C ALA A 394 -21.36 -29.32 5.27
N THR A 395 -22.69 -29.22 5.27
CA THR A 395 -23.58 -30.25 4.74
C THR A 395 -23.56 -30.32 3.20
N GLN A 396 -22.95 -29.35 2.52
CA GLN A 396 -22.76 -29.33 1.06
C GLN A 396 -21.59 -30.20 0.58
N ILE A 397 -20.77 -30.76 1.49
CA ILE A 397 -19.68 -31.70 1.20
C ILE A 397 -20.26 -33.11 0.94
N GLN A 398 -21.12 -33.24 -0.07
CA GLN A 398 -21.78 -34.51 -0.42
C GLN A 398 -21.13 -35.23 -1.61
N SER A 399 -20.25 -34.56 -2.34
CA SER A 399 -19.52 -35.14 -3.48
C SER A 399 -18.17 -35.72 -3.05
N HIS A 400 -17.71 -36.75 -3.76
CA HIS A 400 -16.38 -37.35 -3.56
C HIS A 400 -15.23 -36.37 -3.82
N ASN A 401 -15.45 -35.41 -4.73
CA ASN A 401 -14.52 -34.32 -4.99
C ASN A 401 -15.31 -33.00 -5.03
N PRO A 402 -15.56 -32.39 -3.86
CA PRO A 402 -16.33 -31.15 -3.77
C PRO A 402 -15.69 -30.00 -4.53
N THR A 403 -14.36 -29.92 -4.56
CA THR A 403 -13.62 -28.82 -5.18
C THR A 403 -13.78 -28.77 -6.70
N LEU A 404 -14.12 -29.89 -7.33
CA LEU A 404 -14.48 -29.94 -8.76
C LEU A 404 -15.99 -29.98 -9.02
N ASN A 405 -16.77 -30.58 -8.12
CA ASN A 405 -18.14 -30.99 -8.43
C ASN A 405 -19.23 -30.30 -7.58
N VAL A 406 -18.85 -29.44 -6.62
CA VAL A 406 -19.80 -28.72 -5.77
C VAL A 406 -19.62 -27.23 -6.03
N ALA A 407 -20.70 -26.59 -6.47
CA ALA A 407 -20.74 -25.18 -6.83
C ALA A 407 -20.02 -24.27 -5.81
N ALA A 408 -20.40 -24.41 -4.54
CA ALA A 408 -19.86 -23.62 -3.44
C ALA A 408 -18.34 -23.75 -3.25
N CYS A 409 -17.71 -24.82 -3.74
CA CYS A 409 -16.26 -25.01 -3.65
C CYS A 409 -15.56 -24.69 -4.97
N THR A 410 -16.12 -25.08 -6.11
CA THR A 410 -15.51 -24.85 -7.43
C THR A 410 -15.24 -23.37 -7.69
N VAL A 411 -15.95 -22.43 -7.02
CA VAL A 411 -15.89 -20.99 -7.37
C VAL A 411 -14.50 -20.41 -7.11
N CYS A 412 -13.85 -20.87 -6.04
CA CYS A 412 -12.47 -20.54 -5.75
C CYS A 412 -11.52 -21.47 -6.52
N HIS A 413 -11.82 -22.77 -6.55
CA HIS A 413 -10.96 -23.77 -7.17
C HIS A 413 -10.74 -23.56 -8.67
N ALA A 414 -11.76 -23.10 -9.40
CA ALA A 414 -11.68 -22.66 -10.80
C ALA A 414 -10.56 -21.64 -11.05
N ASN A 415 -10.22 -20.85 -10.03
CA ASN A 415 -9.27 -19.76 -10.16
C ASN A 415 -7.91 -20.16 -9.61
N ILE A 416 -7.87 -20.85 -8.47
CA ILE A 416 -6.60 -21.15 -7.79
C ILE A 416 -5.92 -22.44 -8.29
N ASP A 417 -6.68 -23.43 -8.78
CA ASP A 417 -6.10 -24.75 -9.09
C ASP A 417 -5.21 -24.71 -10.35
N GLY A 418 -5.57 -23.91 -11.36
CA GLY A 418 -4.77 -23.74 -12.57
C GLY A 418 -3.36 -23.19 -12.30
N PRO A 419 -3.25 -22.00 -11.67
CA PRO A 419 -1.94 -21.43 -11.34
C PRO A 419 -1.19 -22.26 -10.31
N ALA A 420 -1.89 -22.95 -9.40
CA ALA A 420 -1.26 -23.93 -8.52
C ALA A 420 -0.59 -25.06 -9.32
N GLY A 421 -1.25 -25.53 -10.38
CA GLY A 421 -0.70 -26.46 -11.36
C GLY A 421 0.54 -25.92 -12.07
N ALA A 422 0.60 -24.62 -12.37
CA ALA A 422 1.78 -24.06 -13.03
C ALA A 422 3.06 -24.09 -12.14
N PHE A 423 2.91 -24.15 -10.82
CA PHE A 423 4.03 -24.37 -9.88
C PHE A 423 4.41 -25.87 -9.72
N MET A 424 3.90 -26.78 -10.56
CA MET A 424 4.04 -28.23 -10.39
C MET A 424 5.48 -28.75 -10.26
N ASN A 425 6.47 -28.08 -10.85
CA ASN A 425 7.86 -28.55 -10.83
C ASN A 425 8.64 -28.11 -9.59
N TRP A 426 8.01 -27.49 -8.60
CA TRP A 426 8.67 -26.94 -7.42
C TRP A 426 8.14 -27.61 -6.15
N ASP A 427 9.02 -28.28 -5.41
CA ASP A 427 8.64 -29.04 -4.22
C ASP A 427 8.37 -28.15 -2.98
N GLU A 428 8.13 -28.78 -1.83
CA GLU A 428 7.85 -28.13 -0.55
C GLU A 428 8.99 -27.26 -0.03
N GLN A 429 10.23 -27.55 -0.46
CA GLN A 429 11.43 -26.78 -0.14
C GLN A 429 11.80 -25.81 -1.26
N GLY A 430 10.91 -25.62 -2.25
CA GLY A 430 11.16 -24.72 -3.38
C GLY A 430 12.24 -25.22 -4.35
N ARG A 431 12.53 -26.53 -4.35
CA ARG A 431 13.53 -27.14 -5.24
C ARG A 431 12.90 -27.56 -6.55
N TYR A 432 13.64 -27.43 -7.64
CA TYR A 432 13.17 -27.87 -8.95
C TYR A 432 13.17 -29.41 -9.04
N ARG A 433 11.98 -30.00 -9.06
CA ARG A 433 11.71 -31.44 -9.15
C ARG A 433 10.62 -31.65 -10.21
N PRO A 434 10.98 -31.74 -11.51
CA PRO A 434 10.00 -31.74 -12.59
C PRO A 434 9.04 -32.93 -12.49
N MET A 435 7.75 -32.63 -12.60
CA MET A 435 6.68 -33.62 -12.57
C MET A 435 6.26 -34.03 -13.98
N THR A 436 6.01 -35.32 -14.20
CA THR A 436 5.59 -35.84 -15.53
C THR A 436 4.09 -35.76 -15.77
N GLY A 437 3.30 -35.28 -14.81
CA GLY A 437 1.84 -35.20 -14.91
C GLY A 437 1.22 -34.48 -13.71
N TRP A 438 -0.05 -34.09 -13.84
CA TRP A 438 -0.80 -33.37 -12.81
C TRP A 438 -1.86 -34.26 -12.14
N PHE A 439 -2.34 -33.80 -10.99
CA PHE A 439 -3.34 -34.49 -10.20
C PHE A 439 -4.71 -34.49 -10.89
N GLY A 440 -5.24 -35.68 -11.23
CA GLY A 440 -6.52 -35.81 -11.93
C GLY A 440 -7.77 -35.46 -11.10
N ASP A 441 -7.59 -35.20 -9.80
CA ASP A 441 -8.61 -34.71 -8.87
C ASP A 441 -8.55 -33.18 -8.66
N MET A 442 -7.72 -32.47 -9.43
CA MET A 442 -7.67 -31.01 -9.49
C MET A 442 -7.94 -30.51 -10.90
N ILE A 443 -8.26 -29.22 -11.04
CA ILE A 443 -8.33 -28.57 -12.34
C ILE A 443 -6.93 -28.63 -12.97
N PRO A 444 -6.82 -28.89 -14.29
CA PRO A 444 -5.54 -28.91 -14.98
C PRO A 444 -4.72 -27.62 -14.78
N PRO A 445 -3.38 -27.70 -14.85
CA PRO A 445 -2.53 -26.51 -14.81
C PRO A 445 -2.94 -25.51 -15.89
N GLY A 446 -2.91 -24.22 -15.57
CA GLY A 446 -3.38 -23.19 -16.50
C GLY A 446 -3.53 -21.81 -15.84
N PHE A 447 -4.10 -20.86 -16.57
CA PHE A 447 -4.40 -19.52 -16.09
C PHE A 447 -5.66 -18.97 -16.78
N GLY A 448 -6.65 -18.55 -15.99
CA GLY A 448 -7.97 -18.21 -16.51
C GLY A 448 -8.60 -19.40 -17.23
N ASP A 449 -9.09 -19.18 -18.46
CA ASP A 449 -9.68 -20.23 -19.29
C ASP A 449 -8.64 -20.99 -20.15
N GLU A 450 -7.36 -20.61 -20.08
CA GLU A 450 -6.30 -21.24 -20.86
C GLU A 450 -5.60 -22.36 -20.06
N GLU A 451 -5.70 -23.58 -20.55
CA GLU A 451 -4.95 -24.73 -20.02
C GLU A 451 -3.48 -24.68 -20.47
N LEU A 452 -2.56 -25.01 -19.57
CA LEU A 452 -1.12 -25.09 -19.84
C LEU A 452 -0.85 -26.20 -20.88
N PRO A 453 -0.22 -25.89 -22.02
CA PRO A 453 0.16 -26.90 -23.00
C PRO A 453 1.14 -27.93 -22.43
N TYR A 454 0.99 -29.20 -22.81
CA TYR A 454 1.85 -30.28 -22.31
C TYR A 454 3.34 -30.04 -22.61
N GLU A 455 3.65 -29.45 -23.76
CA GLU A 455 5.01 -29.05 -24.15
C GLU A 455 5.63 -28.00 -23.22
N ASP A 456 4.81 -27.17 -22.56
CA ASP A 456 5.26 -26.13 -21.64
C ASP A 456 5.38 -26.63 -20.19
N TYR A 457 5.04 -27.88 -19.90
CA TYR A 457 5.14 -28.44 -18.54
C TYR A 457 6.52 -28.24 -17.90
N PRO A 458 7.67 -28.47 -18.59
CA PRO A 458 8.98 -28.21 -18.00
C PRO A 458 9.17 -26.75 -17.56
N ARG A 459 8.57 -25.80 -18.30
CA ARG A 459 8.66 -24.34 -18.09
C ARG A 459 7.36 -23.71 -17.57
N ALA A 460 6.56 -24.47 -16.82
CA ALA A 460 5.21 -24.09 -16.42
C ALA A 460 5.11 -22.71 -15.71
N VAL A 461 6.08 -22.36 -14.85
CA VAL A 461 6.10 -21.05 -14.17
C VAL A 461 6.48 -19.91 -15.13
N GLN A 462 7.35 -20.15 -16.12
CA GLN A 462 7.67 -19.16 -17.16
C GLN A 462 6.42 -18.85 -17.99
N TRP A 463 5.69 -19.90 -18.39
CA TRP A 463 4.39 -19.74 -19.08
C TRP A 463 3.41 -18.93 -18.22
N LEU A 464 3.31 -19.22 -16.92
CA LEU A 464 2.43 -18.47 -16.01
C LEU A 464 2.85 -16.99 -15.91
N ALA A 465 4.15 -16.70 -15.82
CA ALA A 465 4.67 -15.33 -15.78
C ALA A 465 4.32 -14.55 -17.06
N GLU A 466 4.44 -15.19 -18.22
CA GLU A 466 4.02 -14.62 -19.50
C GLU A 466 2.51 -14.32 -19.52
N LYS A 467 1.67 -15.24 -19.05
CA LYS A 467 0.21 -14.99 -18.99
C LYS A 467 -0.17 -13.89 -18.02
N MET A 468 0.44 -13.88 -16.84
CA MET A 468 0.23 -12.87 -15.81
C MET A 468 0.53 -11.46 -16.33
N THR A 469 1.70 -11.26 -16.94
CA THR A 469 2.17 -9.94 -17.37
C THR A 469 1.35 -9.34 -18.52
N HIS A 470 0.62 -10.18 -19.27
CA HIS A 470 -0.34 -9.73 -20.29
C HIS A 470 -1.77 -9.51 -19.75
N ASP A 471 -2.08 -9.92 -18.51
CA ASP A 471 -3.39 -9.64 -17.88
C ASP A 471 -3.44 -8.18 -17.44
N SER A 472 -4.52 -7.47 -17.72
CA SER A 472 -4.68 -6.06 -17.33
C SER A 472 -4.62 -5.86 -15.80
N LYS A 473 -4.95 -6.90 -15.02
CA LYS A 473 -4.84 -6.88 -13.55
C LYS A 473 -3.41 -6.81 -13.06
N PHE A 474 -2.42 -7.23 -13.87
CA PHE A 474 -1.01 -7.05 -13.52
C PHE A 474 -0.67 -5.56 -13.43
N SER A 475 -1.05 -4.78 -14.44
CA SER A 475 -0.83 -3.34 -14.43
C SER A 475 -1.53 -2.68 -13.24
N LEU A 476 -2.76 -3.07 -12.92
CA LEU A 476 -3.47 -2.57 -11.74
C LEU A 476 -2.76 -2.94 -10.43
N ALA A 477 -2.25 -4.16 -10.31
CA ALA A 477 -1.50 -4.61 -9.13
C ALA A 477 -0.23 -3.78 -8.91
N MET A 478 0.44 -3.36 -9.99
CA MET A 478 1.62 -2.48 -9.87
C MET A 478 1.23 -1.07 -9.40
N VAL A 479 0.06 -0.57 -9.80
CA VAL A 479 -0.49 0.69 -9.24
C VAL A 479 -0.77 0.54 -7.75
N HIS A 480 -1.41 -0.55 -7.33
CA HIS A 480 -1.68 -0.82 -5.91
C HIS A 480 -0.38 -0.88 -5.09
N LEU A 481 0.63 -1.60 -5.58
CA LEU A 481 1.95 -1.70 -4.94
C LEU A 481 2.58 -0.32 -4.70
N VAL A 482 2.62 0.52 -5.73
CA VAL A 482 3.22 1.86 -5.63
C VAL A 482 2.37 2.80 -4.78
N TYR A 483 1.04 2.75 -4.93
CA TYR A 483 0.10 3.53 -4.13
C TYR A 483 0.30 3.28 -2.64
N THR A 484 0.14 2.03 -2.20
CA THR A 484 0.35 1.63 -0.80
C THR A 484 1.78 1.90 -0.36
N GLY A 485 2.74 1.66 -1.25
CA GLY A 485 4.15 1.97 -1.03
C GLY A 485 4.45 3.44 -0.77
N LEU A 486 3.64 4.38 -1.29
CA LEU A 486 3.81 5.82 -1.10
C LEU A 486 2.91 6.39 -0.01
N THR A 487 1.63 6.08 -0.02
CA THR A 487 0.61 6.64 0.88
C THR A 487 0.50 5.87 2.19
N GLY A 488 0.93 4.60 2.23
CA GLY A 488 0.68 3.71 3.36
C GLY A 488 -0.78 3.28 3.51
N GLN A 489 -1.64 3.61 2.55
CA GLN A 489 -3.04 3.22 2.52
C GLN A 489 -3.26 2.02 1.58
N GLU A 490 -4.19 1.16 1.97
CA GLU A 490 -4.67 0.10 1.08
C GLU A 490 -5.58 0.71 -0.01
N PRO A 491 -5.56 0.19 -1.24
CA PRO A 491 -6.56 0.52 -2.25
C PRO A 491 -7.98 0.27 -1.72
N LEU A 492 -8.90 1.14 -2.09
CA LEU A 492 -10.30 1.00 -1.74
C LEU A 492 -10.86 -0.28 -2.36
N GLU A 493 -11.62 -0.99 -1.56
CA GLU A 493 -12.38 -2.14 -2.01
C GLU A 493 -13.82 -1.73 -2.30
N GLU A 494 -14.45 -2.41 -3.25
CA GLU A 494 -15.86 -2.21 -3.53
C GLU A 494 -16.71 -2.59 -2.29
N PRO A 495 -17.60 -1.71 -1.82
CA PRO A 495 -18.48 -2.02 -0.69
C PRO A 495 -19.48 -3.12 -1.08
N MET A 496 -19.60 -4.17 -0.24
CA MET A 496 -20.47 -5.32 -0.51
C MET A 496 -21.84 -5.23 0.20
N GLU A 497 -21.94 -4.48 1.29
CA GLU A 497 -23.13 -4.40 2.13
C GLU A 497 -23.98 -3.19 1.73
N LEU A 498 -25.05 -3.45 0.97
CA LEU A 498 -25.92 -2.41 0.39
C LEU A 498 -26.72 -1.65 1.45
N GLU A 499 -26.91 -2.24 2.62
CA GLU A 499 -27.66 -1.69 3.74
C GLU A 499 -26.83 -0.74 4.64
N ASP A 500 -25.51 -0.64 4.41
CA ASP A 500 -24.66 0.28 5.15
C ASP A 500 -25.06 1.75 4.89
N VAL A 501 -25.10 2.55 5.96
CA VAL A 501 -25.52 3.96 5.89
C VAL A 501 -24.59 4.83 5.02
N ASP A 502 -23.35 4.39 4.87
CA ASP A 502 -22.29 5.04 4.09
C ASP A 502 -22.04 4.37 2.73
N TYR A 503 -22.82 3.36 2.35
CA TYR A 503 -22.65 2.60 1.10
C TYR A 503 -22.49 3.52 -0.13
N LEU A 504 -23.38 4.52 -0.26
CA LEU A 504 -23.35 5.47 -1.38
C LEU A 504 -22.10 6.35 -1.41
N ALA A 505 -21.52 6.66 -0.25
CA ALA A 505 -20.29 7.42 -0.18
C ALA A 505 -19.10 6.54 -0.56
N ARG A 506 -19.02 5.33 0.00
CA ARG A 506 -17.96 4.35 -0.25
C ARG A 506 -17.90 3.90 -1.71
N ILE A 507 -19.05 3.65 -2.35
CA ILE A 507 -19.06 3.25 -3.75
C ILE A 507 -18.57 4.38 -4.67
N ARG A 508 -18.88 5.65 -4.36
CA ARG A 508 -18.37 6.80 -5.14
C ARG A 508 -16.87 6.97 -4.97
N ALA A 509 -16.37 6.85 -3.74
CA ALA A 509 -14.94 6.92 -3.46
C ALA A 509 -14.18 5.80 -4.19
N PHE A 510 -14.70 4.57 -4.13
CA PHE A 510 -14.18 3.43 -4.87
C PHE A 510 -14.17 3.67 -6.39
N GLU A 511 -15.29 4.10 -6.98
CA GLU A 511 -15.38 4.36 -8.42
C GLU A 511 -14.39 5.44 -8.89
N ALA A 512 -14.18 6.50 -8.09
CA ALA A 512 -13.22 7.53 -8.42
C ALA A 512 -11.78 7.00 -8.36
N GLN A 513 -11.43 6.21 -7.34
CA GLN A 513 -10.08 5.67 -7.19
C GLN A 513 -9.78 4.62 -8.26
N ASP A 514 -10.71 3.68 -8.48
CA ASP A 514 -10.59 2.65 -9.50
C ASP A 514 -10.41 3.25 -10.90
N TYR A 515 -11.14 4.32 -11.23
CA TYR A 515 -10.95 5.04 -12.48
C TYR A 515 -9.53 5.64 -12.61
N VAL A 516 -9.06 6.35 -11.58
CA VAL A 516 -7.70 6.92 -11.57
C VAL A 516 -6.66 5.82 -11.69
N PHE A 517 -6.79 4.73 -10.93
CA PHE A 517 -5.83 3.62 -10.94
C PHE A 517 -5.81 2.89 -12.29
N LYS A 518 -6.96 2.64 -12.91
CA LYS A 518 -7.04 2.08 -14.27
C LYS A 518 -6.35 2.99 -15.30
N LYS A 519 -6.50 4.32 -15.20
CA LYS A 519 -5.76 5.27 -16.07
C LYS A 519 -4.25 5.20 -15.87
N ILE A 520 -3.77 5.08 -14.64
CA ILE A 520 -2.35 4.91 -14.35
C ILE A 520 -1.85 3.56 -14.90
N ALA A 521 -2.64 2.49 -14.73
CA ALA A 521 -2.34 1.16 -15.25
C ALA A 521 -2.24 1.13 -16.79
N GLU A 522 -3.10 1.87 -17.50
CA GLU A 522 -3.03 2.08 -18.94
C GLU A 522 -1.72 2.80 -19.35
N LYS A 523 -1.34 3.87 -18.62
CA LYS A 523 -0.07 4.58 -18.86
C LYS A 523 1.13 3.68 -18.63
N PHE A 524 1.11 2.85 -17.59
CA PHE A 524 2.14 1.85 -17.33
C PHE A 524 2.25 0.80 -18.44
N ALA A 525 1.14 0.25 -18.92
CA ALA A 525 1.17 -0.71 -20.01
C ALA A 525 1.70 -0.07 -21.31
N THR A 526 1.27 1.15 -21.62
CA THR A 526 1.66 1.87 -22.84
C THR A 526 3.10 2.43 -22.79
N SER A 527 3.67 2.61 -21.60
CA SER A 527 5.09 2.97 -21.40
C SER A 527 6.05 1.78 -21.54
N ASN A 528 5.59 0.65 -22.09
CA ASN A 528 6.35 -0.61 -22.11
C ASN A 528 6.70 -1.09 -20.69
N TYR A 529 5.73 -0.96 -19.77
CA TYR A 529 5.83 -1.40 -18.39
C TYR A 529 6.99 -0.73 -17.61
N ASP A 530 7.26 0.55 -17.84
CA ASP A 530 8.17 1.31 -16.99
C ASP A 530 7.47 1.68 -15.67
N LEU A 531 7.87 1.03 -14.57
CA LEU A 531 7.27 1.24 -13.24
C LEU A 531 7.43 2.68 -12.75
N ARG A 532 8.46 3.41 -13.21
CA ARG A 532 8.67 4.82 -12.83
C ARG A 532 7.50 5.71 -13.26
N VAL A 533 6.80 5.35 -14.34
CA VAL A 533 5.57 6.03 -14.76
C VAL A 533 4.50 5.93 -13.68
N VAL A 534 4.33 4.77 -13.04
CA VAL A 534 3.38 4.61 -11.94
C VAL A 534 3.73 5.53 -10.77
N PHE A 535 5.01 5.60 -10.39
CA PHE A 535 5.48 6.52 -9.33
C PHE A 535 5.13 7.97 -9.64
N LYS A 536 5.45 8.45 -10.84
CA LYS A 536 5.14 9.84 -11.24
C LYS A 536 3.65 10.12 -11.22
N GLU A 537 2.83 9.23 -11.78
CA GLU A 537 1.40 9.43 -11.87
C GLU A 537 0.69 9.36 -10.51
N VAL A 538 1.14 8.49 -9.60
CA VAL A 538 0.65 8.48 -8.22
C VAL A 538 1.02 9.79 -7.52
N VAL A 539 2.28 10.25 -7.64
CA VAL A 539 2.74 11.51 -7.04
C VAL A 539 1.94 12.72 -7.54
N LYS A 540 1.54 12.75 -8.82
CA LYS A 540 0.74 13.84 -9.39
C LYS A 540 -0.75 13.76 -9.04
N SER A 541 -1.24 12.62 -8.55
CA SER A 541 -2.66 12.39 -8.24
C SER A 541 -3.15 13.14 -7.00
N HIS A 542 -4.46 13.40 -6.92
CA HIS A 542 -5.11 13.94 -5.72
C HIS A 542 -4.90 13.06 -4.48
N TYR A 543 -4.79 11.73 -4.65
CA TYR A 543 -4.54 10.83 -3.52
C TYR A 543 -3.16 11.03 -2.87
N PHE A 544 -2.19 11.59 -3.59
CA PHE A 544 -0.87 11.92 -3.03
C PHE A 544 -0.75 13.39 -2.62
N ARG A 545 -1.70 14.25 -3.00
CA ARG A 545 -1.56 15.71 -2.87
C ARG A 545 -2.64 16.37 -2.03
N ALA A 546 -3.82 15.77 -1.84
CA ALA A 546 -4.90 16.38 -1.08
C ALA A 546 -4.52 16.58 0.41
N VAL A 547 -4.62 17.82 0.89
CA VAL A 547 -4.29 18.21 2.28
C VAL A 547 -5.44 18.87 3.02
N ASP A 548 -6.36 19.51 2.30
CA ASP A 548 -7.49 20.22 2.91
C ASP A 548 -8.65 20.33 1.91
N THR A 549 -9.70 21.03 2.32
CA THR A 549 -10.88 21.34 1.50
C THR A 549 -11.18 22.83 1.54
N GLU A 550 -11.61 23.40 0.42
CA GLU A 550 -11.91 24.84 0.31
C GLU A 550 -13.03 25.29 1.25
N GLU A 551 -13.97 24.40 1.55
CA GLU A 551 -15.14 24.64 2.39
C GLU A 551 -15.34 23.52 3.41
N THR A 552 -16.06 23.82 4.50
CA THR A 552 -16.43 22.80 5.49
C THR A 552 -17.33 21.74 4.87
N LEU A 553 -16.95 20.47 4.99
CA LEU A 553 -17.68 19.34 4.44
C LEU A 553 -19.00 19.07 5.18
N ASP A 554 -20.04 18.70 4.42
CA ASP A 554 -21.21 18.03 5.00
C ASP A 554 -20.90 16.56 5.33
N ASP A 555 -21.76 15.91 6.12
CA ASP A 555 -21.55 14.54 6.59
C ASP A 555 -21.33 13.55 5.43
N GLN A 556 -22.03 13.74 4.31
CA GLN A 556 -21.94 12.84 3.17
C GLN A 556 -20.63 13.02 2.43
N ARG A 557 -20.23 14.26 2.16
CA ARG A 557 -18.97 14.59 1.50
C ARG A 557 -17.77 14.22 2.35
N PHE A 558 -17.88 14.36 3.68
CA PHE A 558 -16.88 13.88 4.62
C PHE A 558 -16.66 12.37 4.50
N MET A 559 -17.74 11.57 4.41
CA MET A 559 -17.62 10.12 4.21
C MET A 559 -17.03 9.76 2.84
N GLU A 560 -17.37 10.50 1.79
CA GLU A 560 -16.81 10.28 0.43
C GLU A 560 -15.30 10.53 0.38
N LEU A 561 -14.82 11.51 1.14
CA LEU A 561 -13.41 11.92 1.17
C LEU A 561 -12.64 11.33 2.36
N ALA A 562 -13.24 10.42 3.14
CA ALA A 562 -12.63 9.92 4.39
C ALA A 562 -11.26 9.25 4.18
N ASP A 563 -11.10 8.57 3.04
CA ASP A 563 -9.85 7.91 2.65
C ASP A 563 -8.95 8.82 1.77
N MET A 564 -9.37 10.06 1.51
CA MET A 564 -8.52 11.06 0.86
C MET A 564 -7.62 11.69 1.90
N GLY A 565 -6.34 11.82 1.56
CA GLY A 565 -5.40 12.51 2.42
C GLY A 565 -4.00 11.97 2.23
N THR A 566 -3.08 12.77 2.71
CA THR A 566 -1.65 12.61 2.40
C THR A 566 -0.85 12.10 3.57
N ALA A 567 -1.34 12.25 4.80
CA ALA A 567 -0.57 12.05 6.02
C ALA A 567 -0.28 10.57 6.32
N ARG A 568 0.95 10.16 6.03
CA ARG A 568 1.50 8.84 6.36
C ARG A 568 2.56 8.98 7.44
N LEU A 569 2.41 8.23 8.54
CA LEU A 569 3.50 8.09 9.51
C LEU A 569 4.71 7.45 8.83
N LEU A 570 5.87 8.10 8.94
CA LEU A 570 7.09 7.57 8.37
C LEU A 570 7.47 6.24 9.04
N PRO A 571 7.81 5.20 8.25
CA PRO A 571 8.41 4.00 8.82
C PRO A 571 9.76 4.34 9.46
N PRO A 572 10.29 3.49 10.37
CA PRO A 572 11.58 3.75 11.02
C PRO A 572 12.72 4.03 10.04
N GLU A 573 12.76 3.33 8.91
CA GLU A 573 13.75 3.55 7.86
C GLU A 573 13.60 4.95 7.23
N GLY A 574 12.37 5.40 7.00
CA GLY A 574 12.06 6.73 6.48
C GLY A 574 12.38 7.84 7.48
N LEU A 575 12.05 7.66 8.75
CA LEU A 575 12.38 8.63 9.81
C LEU A 575 13.89 8.75 10.03
N ASN A 576 14.63 7.64 9.98
CA ASN A 576 16.09 7.67 10.06
C ASN A 576 16.69 8.50 8.91
N ARG A 577 16.20 8.29 7.68
CA ARG A 577 16.62 9.09 6.53
C ARG A 577 16.22 10.56 6.67
N ARG A 578 15.12 10.87 7.37
CA ARG A 578 14.73 12.24 7.70
C ARG A 578 15.76 12.92 8.57
N LEU A 579 16.18 12.26 9.63
CA LEU A 579 17.24 12.76 10.51
C LEU A 579 18.53 13.00 9.73
N VAL A 580 18.94 12.07 8.87
CA VAL A 580 20.14 12.26 8.04
C VAL A 580 19.99 13.47 7.10
N ALA A 581 18.86 13.59 6.41
CA ALA A 581 18.64 14.66 5.44
C ALA A 581 18.52 16.05 6.08
N THR A 582 17.92 16.16 7.27
CA THR A 582 17.64 17.45 7.91
C THR A 582 18.66 17.84 8.98
N LEU A 583 19.27 16.87 9.67
CA LEU A 583 20.25 17.10 10.73
C LEU A 583 21.69 16.76 10.30
N GLY A 584 21.86 16.10 9.16
CA GLY A 584 23.16 15.64 8.66
C GLY A 584 23.70 14.41 9.40
N MET A 585 22.89 13.75 10.23
CA MET A 585 23.32 12.58 11.00
C MET A 585 22.15 11.66 11.41
N PRO A 586 22.38 10.33 11.49
CA PRO A 586 21.40 9.38 11.99
C PRO A 586 21.40 9.32 13.54
N TRP A 587 20.37 8.69 14.11
CA TRP A 587 20.32 8.43 15.55
C TRP A 587 21.11 7.16 15.90
N ILE A 588 22.28 7.34 16.50
CA ILE A 588 23.23 6.24 16.79
C ILE A 588 23.39 5.99 18.29
N LYS A 589 23.43 4.70 18.68
CA LYS A 589 23.91 4.25 19.99
C LYS A 589 24.87 3.08 19.82
N ASN A 590 26.03 3.17 20.46
CA ASN A 590 27.07 2.13 20.41
C ASN A 590 27.43 1.70 18.96
N GLY A 591 27.45 2.66 18.02
CA GLY A 591 27.74 2.40 16.60
C GLY A 591 26.57 1.81 15.80
N VAL A 592 25.36 1.74 16.36
CA VAL A 592 24.18 1.18 15.70
C VAL A 592 23.14 2.27 15.44
N GLU A 593 22.60 2.34 14.22
CA GLU A 593 21.43 3.16 13.89
C GLU A 593 20.18 2.58 14.56
N VAL A 594 19.68 3.26 15.59
CA VAL A 594 18.72 2.64 16.51
C VAL A 594 17.32 2.51 15.93
N LEU A 595 16.95 3.33 14.94
CA LEU A 595 15.69 3.20 14.21
C LEU A 595 15.69 2.01 13.25
N ASN A 596 16.84 1.65 12.69
CA ASN A 596 16.96 0.57 11.71
C ASN A 596 17.31 -0.79 12.33
N SER A 597 17.52 -0.84 13.65
CA SER A 597 17.93 -2.05 14.36
C SER A 597 16.79 -2.67 15.18
N GLY A 598 16.60 -3.98 14.97
CA GLY A 598 15.65 -4.81 15.74
C GLY A 598 16.03 -4.95 17.22
N ASP A 599 17.29 -4.74 17.57
CA ASP A 599 17.78 -4.74 18.97
C ASP A 599 17.45 -3.43 19.72
N TYR A 600 17.02 -2.40 18.98
CA TYR A 600 16.69 -1.07 19.51
C TYR A 600 15.24 -0.69 19.19
N TYR A 601 15.00 0.31 18.35
CA TYR A 601 13.69 0.97 18.20
C TYR A 601 12.93 0.59 16.94
N LYS A 602 13.50 -0.19 16.02
CA LYS A 602 12.81 -0.57 14.76
C LYS A 602 11.39 -1.05 15.01
N PHE A 603 11.21 -2.05 15.87
CA PHE A 603 9.90 -2.64 16.16
C PHE A 603 9.04 -1.74 17.07
N PHE A 604 9.65 -1.02 18.02
CA PHE A 604 8.91 -0.09 18.89
C PHE A 604 8.36 1.13 18.12
N TYR A 605 8.93 1.44 16.95
CA TYR A 605 8.50 2.51 16.06
C TYR A 605 7.73 2.01 14.82
N GLY A 606 7.27 0.74 14.81
CA GLY A 606 6.36 0.24 13.78
C GLY A 606 7.00 -0.41 12.56
N GLY A 607 8.30 -0.71 12.60
CA GLY A 607 8.97 -1.56 11.62
C GLY A 607 8.56 -3.02 11.72
N ILE A 608 8.82 -3.79 10.65
CA ILE A 608 8.45 -5.20 10.52
C ILE A 608 9.67 -6.13 10.60
N ASP A 609 9.45 -7.37 11.04
CA ASP A 609 10.45 -8.46 10.99
C ASP A 609 10.25 -9.36 9.76
N SER A 610 9.14 -9.19 9.02
CA SER A 610 8.73 -10.04 7.90
C SER A 610 8.40 -11.50 8.28
N VAL A 611 8.53 -11.88 9.55
CA VAL A 611 8.29 -13.23 10.09
C VAL A 611 6.95 -13.27 10.81
N SER A 612 6.84 -12.56 11.93
CA SER A 612 5.69 -12.55 12.83
C SER A 612 4.94 -11.23 12.81
N VAL A 613 5.65 -10.14 12.53
CA VAL A 613 5.13 -8.80 12.29
C VAL A 613 5.32 -8.52 10.81
N THR A 614 4.22 -8.56 10.06
CA THR A 614 4.21 -8.41 8.59
C THR A 614 3.60 -7.09 8.15
N ASP A 615 2.73 -6.50 8.96
CA ASP A 615 2.13 -5.19 8.70
C ASP A 615 2.84 -4.09 9.49
N ARG A 616 3.05 -2.94 8.85
CA ARG A 616 3.57 -1.75 9.53
C ARG A 616 2.49 -1.13 10.40
N LEU A 617 2.89 -0.60 11.54
CA LEU A 617 2.01 0.25 12.35
C LEU A 617 2.03 1.66 11.76
N THR A 618 0.92 2.08 11.16
CA THR A 618 0.75 3.37 10.47
C THR A 618 0.18 4.46 11.39
N ASP A 619 -0.35 4.07 12.55
CA ASP A 619 -0.90 4.98 13.56
C ASP A 619 0.00 5.11 14.78
N MET A 620 0.24 6.36 15.19
CA MET A 620 1.03 6.67 16.38
C MET A 620 0.38 6.10 17.63
N ASN A 621 1.11 5.27 18.37
CA ASN A 621 0.70 4.78 19.69
C ASN A 621 1.61 5.32 20.80
N GLY A 622 1.25 5.06 22.06
CA GLY A 622 2.00 5.58 23.22
C GLY A 622 3.47 5.11 23.27
N VAL A 623 3.81 3.93 22.78
CA VAL A 623 5.20 3.45 22.74
C VAL A 623 5.99 4.24 21.70
N MET A 624 5.43 4.42 20.51
CA MET A 624 6.04 5.21 19.44
C MET A 624 6.24 6.67 19.87
N ALA A 625 5.26 7.28 20.54
CA ALA A 625 5.37 8.64 21.04
C ALA A 625 6.53 8.81 22.02
N ASN A 626 6.77 7.82 22.90
CA ASN A 626 7.95 7.83 23.79
C ASN A 626 9.27 7.66 23.02
N VAL A 627 9.29 6.88 21.93
CA VAL A 627 10.47 6.78 21.04
C VAL A 627 10.75 8.13 20.39
N VAL A 628 9.72 8.81 19.89
CA VAL A 628 9.82 10.14 19.27
C VAL A 628 10.30 11.19 20.27
N GLU A 629 9.73 11.23 21.47
CA GLU A 629 10.14 12.18 22.51
C GLU A 629 11.63 12.01 22.83
N ARG A 630 12.06 10.74 22.96
CA ARG A 630 13.46 10.41 23.21
C ARG A 630 14.36 10.77 22.03
N MET A 631 13.95 10.43 20.82
CA MET A 631 14.67 10.77 19.59
C MET A 631 14.85 12.27 19.48
N SER A 632 13.76 13.03 19.64
CA SER A 632 13.75 14.50 19.51
C SER A 632 14.73 15.13 20.48
N ASN A 633 14.76 14.69 21.74
CA ASN A 633 15.66 15.20 22.75
C ASN A 633 17.14 14.82 22.47
N GLU A 634 17.41 13.55 22.21
CA GLU A 634 18.79 13.07 21.98
C GLU A 634 19.38 13.64 20.68
N MET A 635 18.58 13.72 19.60
CA MET A 635 19.03 14.29 18.33
C MET A 635 19.22 15.79 18.40
N ALA A 636 18.32 16.54 19.07
CA ALA A 636 18.53 17.97 19.27
C ALA A 636 19.78 18.25 20.11
N CYS A 637 20.01 17.47 21.16
CA CYS A 637 21.20 17.53 22.01
C CYS A 637 22.49 17.37 21.18
N THR A 638 22.57 16.39 20.29
CA THR A 638 23.80 16.19 19.50
C THR A 638 23.91 17.14 18.31
N ALA A 639 22.82 17.37 17.56
CA ALA A 639 22.87 18.15 16.32
C ALA A 639 23.09 19.64 16.57
N THR A 640 22.56 20.21 17.66
CA THR A 640 22.56 21.67 17.87
C THR A 640 23.98 22.22 17.99
N ALA A 641 24.76 21.69 18.94
CA ALA A 641 26.14 22.14 19.14
C ALA A 641 27.01 21.81 17.92
N LEU A 642 26.81 20.64 17.31
CA LEU A 642 27.58 20.22 16.14
C LEU A 642 27.40 21.17 14.95
N ASP A 643 26.17 21.62 14.67
CA ASP A 643 25.89 22.53 13.56
C ASP A 643 26.61 23.88 13.75
N PHE A 644 26.60 24.45 14.96
CA PHE A 644 27.30 25.70 15.26
C PHE A 644 28.84 25.63 15.12
N THR A 645 29.44 24.44 15.13
CA THR A 645 30.89 24.28 14.87
C THR A 645 31.28 24.58 13.42
N ARG A 646 30.29 24.59 12.51
CA ARG A 646 30.47 24.83 11.06
C ARG A 646 30.31 26.31 10.73
N PRO A 647 30.93 26.80 9.63
CA PRO A 647 30.61 28.11 9.06
C PRO A 647 29.12 28.24 8.74
N ALA A 648 28.53 29.44 8.92
CA ALA A 648 27.10 29.67 8.72
C ALA A 648 26.55 29.17 7.38
N THR A 649 27.32 29.27 6.29
CA THR A 649 26.93 28.79 4.95
C THR A 649 26.90 27.27 4.80
N GLU A 650 27.45 26.52 5.76
CA GLU A 650 27.49 25.05 5.79
C GLU A 650 26.56 24.47 6.87
N ARG A 651 25.87 25.34 7.63
CA ARG A 651 24.92 24.96 8.68
C ARG A 651 23.60 24.52 8.08
N LEU A 652 23.04 23.44 8.61
CA LEU A 652 21.72 22.95 8.24
C LEU A 652 20.63 23.57 9.12
N LEU A 653 20.93 23.88 10.38
CA LEU A 653 19.94 24.32 11.36
C LEU A 653 20.04 25.81 11.67
N PHE A 654 21.25 26.37 11.74
CA PHE A 654 21.48 27.74 12.21
C PHE A 654 22.21 28.67 11.21
N PRO A 655 21.81 28.75 9.93
CA PRO A 655 22.50 29.60 8.95
C PRO A 655 22.29 31.10 9.17
N GLU A 656 21.21 31.51 9.84
CA GLU A 656 20.82 32.93 9.97
C GLU A 656 21.15 33.54 11.34
N VAL A 657 21.76 32.78 12.26
CA VAL A 657 21.97 33.19 13.65
C VAL A 657 23.32 32.73 14.21
N GLU A 658 23.89 33.52 15.10
CA GLU A 658 25.09 33.18 15.88
C GLU A 658 24.76 33.00 17.37
N LEU A 659 25.64 32.30 18.10
CA LEU A 659 25.46 32.06 19.54
C LEU A 659 25.43 33.35 20.39
N THR A 660 25.91 34.46 19.83
CA THR A 660 25.90 35.80 20.44
C THR A 660 24.60 36.57 20.22
N ASP A 661 23.69 36.07 19.38
CA ASP A 661 22.39 36.69 19.14
C ASP A 661 21.42 36.30 20.26
N LEU A 662 21.52 37.01 21.38
CA LEU A 662 20.76 36.72 22.59
C LEU A 662 19.35 37.34 22.55
N PRO A 663 18.32 36.65 23.08
CA PRO A 663 16.99 37.24 23.25
C PRO A 663 17.04 38.58 24.00
N GLY A 664 16.45 39.62 23.42
CA GLY A 664 16.44 40.98 23.98
C GLY A 664 17.71 41.81 23.73
N ALA A 665 18.74 41.26 23.08
CA ALA A 665 19.87 42.04 22.57
C ALA A 665 19.47 42.85 21.33
N ALA A 666 20.03 44.05 21.17
CA ALA A 666 19.68 44.94 20.08
C ALA A 666 20.08 44.34 18.72
N GLY A 667 19.09 44.09 17.85
CA GLY A 667 19.28 43.52 16.50
C GLY A 667 19.33 41.99 16.44
N ALA A 668 19.31 41.28 17.58
CA ALA A 668 19.35 39.82 17.61
C ALA A 668 18.00 39.17 17.27
N GLU A 669 16.88 39.82 17.59
CA GLU A 669 15.55 39.25 17.36
C GLU A 669 15.26 38.99 15.87
N ASP A 670 15.71 39.88 14.98
CA ASP A 670 15.53 39.70 13.53
C ASP A 670 16.26 38.44 13.03
N ALA A 671 17.49 38.21 13.48
CA ALA A 671 18.29 37.02 13.14
C ALA A 671 17.67 35.73 13.72
N ILE A 672 17.23 35.77 14.97
CA ILE A 672 16.54 34.64 15.61
C ILE A 672 15.28 34.28 14.83
N ARG A 673 14.43 35.26 14.50
CA ARG A 673 13.19 35.04 13.75
C ARG A 673 13.45 34.53 12.34
N ALA A 674 14.47 35.07 11.65
CA ALA A 674 14.89 34.56 10.36
C ALA A 674 15.31 33.07 10.45
N ASN A 675 16.06 32.70 11.49
CA ASN A 675 16.44 31.31 11.68
C ASN A 675 15.27 30.40 12.08
N LEU A 676 14.27 30.90 12.82
CA LEU A 676 13.05 30.15 13.11
C LEU A 676 12.26 29.85 11.83
N VAL A 677 12.11 30.84 10.95
CA VAL A 677 11.50 30.65 9.62
C VAL A 677 12.26 29.59 8.82
N HIS A 678 13.60 29.66 8.82
CA HIS A 678 14.45 28.63 8.21
C HIS A 678 14.16 27.24 8.77
N LEU A 679 14.09 27.09 10.10
CA LEU A 679 13.82 25.79 10.73
C LEU A 679 12.41 25.25 10.40
N TYR A 680 11.38 26.09 10.37
CA TYR A 680 10.04 25.68 9.95
C TYR A 680 10.04 25.18 8.50
N GLN A 681 10.76 25.83 7.60
CA GLN A 681 10.88 25.39 6.22
C GLN A 681 11.73 24.13 6.08
N HIS A 682 12.88 24.08 6.76
CA HIS A 682 13.86 23.01 6.64
C HIS A 682 13.38 21.72 7.31
N LEU A 683 12.89 21.79 8.54
CA LEU A 683 12.42 20.63 9.30
C LEU A 683 10.98 20.24 8.97
N LEU A 684 10.06 21.21 8.91
CA LEU A 684 8.61 20.94 8.82
C LEU A 684 8.02 21.22 7.43
N GLY A 685 8.82 21.70 6.47
CA GLY A 685 8.34 21.99 5.12
C GLY A 685 7.40 23.19 5.01
N GLN A 686 7.33 24.04 6.05
CA GLN A 686 6.41 25.18 6.07
C GLN A 686 7.11 26.49 5.77
N ARG A 687 6.52 27.26 4.85
CA ARG A 687 6.91 28.65 4.58
C ARG A 687 6.04 29.56 5.43
N LEU A 688 6.63 30.16 6.44
CA LEU A 688 5.98 31.08 7.35
C LEU A 688 6.63 32.46 7.27
N ASP A 689 5.85 33.50 7.49
CA ASP A 689 6.37 34.85 7.66
C ASP A 689 6.97 35.01 9.07
N ALA A 690 7.89 35.97 9.25
CA ALA A 690 8.59 36.17 10.52
C ALA A 690 7.67 36.61 11.69
N ASP A 691 6.48 37.11 11.38
CA ASP A 691 5.42 37.50 12.31
C ASP A 691 4.28 36.46 12.39
N ASP A 692 4.47 35.27 11.84
CA ASP A 692 3.51 34.17 11.95
C ASP A 692 3.35 33.71 13.42
N PRO A 693 2.13 33.41 13.90
CA PRO A 693 1.89 32.94 15.26
C PRO A 693 2.70 31.70 15.68
N GLU A 694 3.05 30.82 14.75
CA GLU A 694 3.89 29.65 15.03
C GLU A 694 5.35 30.07 15.26
N VAL A 695 5.85 31.05 14.49
CA VAL A 695 7.18 31.65 14.73
C VAL A 695 7.22 32.35 16.09
N ASP A 696 6.17 33.08 16.47
CA ASP A 696 6.04 33.67 17.81
C ASP A 696 6.06 32.62 18.92
N ARG A 697 5.41 31.47 18.71
CA ARG A 697 5.41 30.36 19.68
C ARG A 697 6.81 29.77 19.86
N ALA A 698 7.52 29.51 18.77
CA ALA A 698 8.88 28.98 18.83
C ALA A 698 9.87 30.00 19.44
N TYR A 699 9.71 31.29 19.14
CA TYR A 699 10.47 32.37 19.77
C TYR A 699 10.22 32.45 21.28
N GLY A 700 8.97 32.23 21.70
CA GLY A 700 8.59 32.12 23.11
C GLY A 700 9.32 30.96 23.81
N ILE A 701 9.34 29.77 23.20
CA ILE A 701 10.06 28.60 23.74
C ILE A 701 11.56 28.92 23.92
N LEU A 702 12.20 29.48 22.89
CA LEU A 702 13.61 29.88 22.95
C LEU A 702 13.86 30.85 24.11
N THR A 703 13.03 31.88 24.20
CA THR A 703 13.19 32.96 25.19
C THR A 703 12.96 32.46 26.61
N ASP A 704 11.94 31.64 26.84
CA ASP A 704 11.61 31.09 28.16
C ASP A 704 12.74 30.19 28.68
N VAL A 705 13.26 29.29 27.83
CA VAL A 705 14.38 28.40 28.19
C VAL A 705 15.66 29.17 28.43
N TRP A 706 15.95 30.17 27.58
CA TRP A 706 17.11 31.04 27.77
C TRP A 706 17.02 31.84 29.08
N GLN A 707 15.86 32.41 29.40
CA GLN A 707 15.65 33.17 30.64
C GLN A 707 15.78 32.30 31.90
N ASP A 708 15.20 31.10 31.91
CA ASP A 708 15.32 30.16 33.04
C ASP A 708 16.78 29.74 33.24
N GLY A 709 17.48 29.42 32.13
CA GLY A 709 18.90 29.07 32.15
C GLY A 709 19.79 30.18 32.69
N GLN A 710 19.62 31.42 32.19
CA GLN A 710 20.32 32.60 32.69
C GLN A 710 20.07 32.84 34.18
N ALA A 711 18.82 32.76 34.62
CA ALA A 711 18.48 32.91 36.03
C ALA A 711 19.14 31.82 36.90
N GLY A 712 19.15 30.58 36.43
CA GLY A 712 19.78 29.46 37.12
C GLY A 712 21.31 29.56 37.17
N LEU A 713 21.97 30.03 36.12
CA LEU A 713 23.42 30.26 36.09
C LEU A 713 23.87 31.35 37.08
N MET A 714 22.99 32.31 37.41
CA MET A 714 23.28 33.39 38.37
C MET A 714 23.14 32.96 39.85
N LEU A 715 22.63 31.76 40.13
CA LEU A 715 22.50 31.26 41.51
C LEU A 715 23.86 30.90 42.11
N GLU A 716 24.07 31.23 43.39
CA GLU A 716 25.32 30.89 44.12
C GLU A 716 25.58 29.37 44.14
N GLU A 717 24.52 28.56 44.25
CA GLU A 717 24.53 27.11 44.04
C GLU A 717 23.70 26.80 42.78
N SER A 718 24.30 27.03 41.61
CA SER A 718 23.61 26.83 40.34
C SER A 718 23.26 25.35 40.12
N PRO A 719 21.99 25.02 39.81
CA PRO A 719 21.61 23.68 39.36
C PRO A 719 22.03 23.41 37.91
N TYR A 720 22.47 24.42 37.17
CA TYR A 720 22.79 24.34 35.75
C TYR A 720 24.30 24.47 35.52
N PRO A 721 24.98 23.41 35.02
CA PRO A 721 26.39 23.51 34.69
C PRO A 721 26.58 24.34 33.41
N VAL A 722 27.60 25.21 33.40
CA VAL A 722 28.05 25.90 32.17
C VAL A 722 28.41 24.85 31.11
N ALA A 723 29.13 23.80 31.50
CA ALA A 723 29.48 22.72 30.60
C ALA A 723 28.23 21.95 30.11
N LEU A 724 28.17 21.72 28.80
CA LEU A 724 27.15 20.87 28.19
C LEU A 724 27.27 19.43 28.71
N PRO A 725 26.16 18.68 28.80
CA PRO A 725 26.22 17.23 29.03
C PRO A 725 27.10 16.57 27.97
N GLY A 726 27.88 15.56 28.35
CA GLY A 726 28.84 14.89 27.44
C GLY A 726 28.29 14.58 26.05
N PRO A 727 27.13 13.91 25.90
CA PRO A 727 26.53 13.59 24.60
C PRO A 727 26.08 14.79 23.75
N CYS A 728 25.96 15.98 24.35
CA CYS A 728 25.53 17.21 23.68
C CYS A 728 26.72 18.11 23.31
N ARG A 729 27.95 17.69 23.60
CA ARG A 729 29.16 18.44 23.24
C ARG A 729 29.53 18.16 21.79
N ALA A 730 30.08 19.16 21.14
CA ALA A 730 30.75 19.01 19.86
C ALA A 730 32.27 19.11 20.09
N ASP A 731 32.84 18.03 20.64
CA ASP A 731 34.25 17.93 21.06
C ASP A 731 34.98 16.73 20.45
N ASP A 732 34.44 16.18 19.35
CA ASP A 732 35.09 15.14 18.56
C ASP A 732 36.47 15.60 18.04
N GLU A 733 37.42 14.67 17.92
CA GLU A 733 38.79 14.94 17.47
C GLU A 733 38.86 15.50 16.04
N SER A 734 37.83 15.28 15.22
CA SER A 734 37.71 15.85 13.87
C SER A 734 37.38 17.34 13.85
N ILE A 735 36.89 17.91 14.97
CA ILE A 735 36.51 19.32 15.08
C ILE A 735 37.73 20.12 15.57
N PRO A 736 38.13 21.21 14.87
CA PRO A 736 39.19 22.09 15.34
C PRO A 736 38.92 22.59 16.76
N THR A 737 39.94 22.59 17.63
CA THR A 737 39.78 22.90 19.06
C THR A 737 39.13 24.28 19.30
N GLU A 738 39.39 25.27 18.44
CA GLU A 738 38.79 26.59 18.49
C GLU A 738 37.30 26.65 18.10
N SER A 739 36.82 25.63 17.38
CA SER A 739 35.43 25.48 16.96
C SER A 739 34.63 24.53 17.86
N GLN A 740 35.29 23.84 18.80
CA GLN A 740 34.63 22.92 19.71
C GLN A 740 33.68 23.66 20.65
N ILE A 741 32.49 23.08 20.84
CA ILE A 741 31.47 23.61 21.73
C ILE A 741 31.28 22.62 22.88
N ILE A 742 31.90 22.95 24.01
CA ILE A 742 31.89 22.15 25.24
C ILE A 742 31.07 22.84 26.33
N ASP A 743 31.07 24.17 26.32
CA ASP A 743 30.44 25.03 27.31
C ASP A 743 29.34 25.87 26.65
N ASP A 744 28.31 26.20 27.43
CA ASP A 744 27.18 27.03 27.02
C ASP A 744 26.95 28.11 28.10
N PRO A 745 27.86 29.11 28.19
CA PRO A 745 27.85 30.11 29.26
C PRO A 745 26.67 31.07 29.18
N ASP A 746 26.11 31.26 27.98
CA ASP A 746 24.97 32.14 27.74
C ASP A 746 23.63 31.38 27.64
N TYR A 747 23.64 30.06 27.84
CA TYR A 747 22.47 29.17 27.73
C TYR A 747 21.77 29.21 26.36
N THR A 748 22.46 29.72 25.33
CA THR A 748 21.94 29.88 23.96
C THR A 748 21.85 28.53 23.26
N VAL A 749 22.84 27.65 23.45
CA VAL A 749 22.86 26.33 22.80
C VAL A 749 21.69 25.50 23.31
N ARG A 750 21.47 25.44 24.63
CA ARG A 750 20.33 24.70 25.22
C ARG A 750 18.96 25.30 24.88
N ALA A 751 18.86 26.63 24.72
CA ALA A 751 17.65 27.26 24.23
C ALA A 751 17.32 26.78 22.80
N TRP A 752 18.30 26.74 21.90
CA TRP A 752 18.11 26.20 20.55
C TRP A 752 17.82 24.69 20.55
N MET A 753 18.44 23.91 21.44
CA MET A 753 18.09 22.49 21.61
C MET A 753 16.61 22.30 21.95
N ALA A 754 16.02 23.19 22.75
CA ALA A 754 14.60 23.11 23.09
C ALA A 754 13.71 23.38 21.87
N VAL A 755 14.06 24.37 21.04
CA VAL A 755 13.33 24.65 19.79
C VAL A 755 13.43 23.47 18.82
N VAL A 756 14.63 22.92 18.62
CA VAL A 756 14.83 21.74 17.74
C VAL A 756 14.07 20.52 18.30
N THR A 757 14.10 20.29 19.61
CA THR A 757 13.32 19.22 20.25
C THR A 757 11.82 19.39 20.00
N TYR A 758 11.31 20.62 20.13
CA TYR A 758 9.90 20.96 19.86
C TYR A 758 9.52 20.63 18.41
N MET A 759 10.36 20.99 17.44
CA MET A 759 10.08 20.75 16.02
C MET A 759 10.22 19.28 15.63
N LEU A 760 11.23 18.55 16.14
CA LEU A 760 11.39 17.12 15.86
C LEU A 760 10.26 16.26 16.43
N GLY A 761 9.61 16.73 17.50
CA GLY A 761 8.44 16.10 18.11
C GLY A 761 7.11 16.45 17.44
N ASP A 762 7.11 17.38 16.48
CA ASP A 762 5.90 17.80 15.76
C ASP A 762 5.45 16.71 14.78
N TYR A 763 4.14 16.50 14.64
CA TYR A 763 3.61 15.49 13.71
C TYR A 763 4.05 15.75 12.26
N ARG A 764 4.25 17.01 11.85
CA ARG A 764 4.77 17.34 10.50
C ARG A 764 6.18 16.80 10.25
N TYR A 765 6.97 16.60 11.32
CA TYR A 765 8.29 15.97 11.23
C TYR A 765 8.23 14.43 11.22
N LEU A 766 7.09 13.84 11.58
CA LEU A 766 6.92 12.38 11.68
C LEU A 766 6.08 11.83 10.52
N TYR A 767 5.24 12.67 9.93
CA TYR A 767 4.35 12.34 8.83
C TYR A 767 4.86 12.98 7.52
N GLU A 768 4.49 12.38 6.39
CA GLU A 768 4.58 12.95 5.03
C GLU A 768 3.20 12.96 4.40
#